data_AF-A0A9J7HIL9-F1
#
_entry.id   AF-A0A9J7HIL9-F1
#
_cell.length_a   1.000
_cell.length_b   1.000
_cell.length_c   1.000
_cell.angle_alpha   90.00
_cell.angle_beta   90.00
_cell.angle_gamma   90.00
#
_symmetry.space_group_name_H-M   'P 1'
#
loop_
_entity.id
_entity.type
_entity.pdbx_description
1 polymer ?
#
loop_
_entity_poly.entity_id
_entity_poly.type
_entity_poly.pdbx_seq_one_letter_code
_entity_poly.pdbx_strand_id
1 'polypeptide(L)'
;MMEGCGYVGVGFDGRGDYSSTSRRKTVVQRNCENAATYQGEDVPDNMNAHGIYDTEVTSYVFDGRESYRHSLQQSAGVSISGFGFQAAVDTAWGGSSSSEKQKFMSLIKCNIIRYEIFLDEVAPDSLSLPFLRDFLSLPKNFMQGKAKLQDFIIRYGTHFIKSAKFGGSFKLFKTQEATKSESLEEFSVQAQASYNSMFFNAGGHYSNEQSSEKSSSSQTSSTHLMIEGGDQEVAAIVADFYTTSFKETFTEWLKSVPTYPKPIEMFMGTMSELLNLNFKLLFPFDIGDAADGCFSQNLFTEEGTGRKYYNVPIPVKGSKGNKTAAHEKRYIKGYKVLNCNIILMFIILTFRYCDDSSIEEFQLSMDKKRLALERAIAVYMEEGPIPMTDFHLKGGYAGCQTDRLTIKGGDAGVSHPSWLDLINGDTYKIVFDTLVDINQNIKRNTEVYVVYSENSWNCHAPEDFLHIYNSYDNGRSDDTDNKKVSCFGFVMTYNERTGKFLVTVDDFKASIKVLGNLSTSLMNSKVARAEYISPLEHSEKNSGALASILEAPCTVKWSNSYQIKPAEEGGRCLYFVAASAGDIFVVFSAIPRDKTTWYHLQISFQGVALYKGMKLVKYEGAKSARSLGDSKLFQPYFICIEENMDKQQTNIKYGIGSDNAEKGLVYMVCNDNGKPLGIRFYSFGSGEEDVEIMDARIIEGGAAGQMECTGGTVMKDGMCVEDCHPECNGCIPKSPGSKLDTECRLCKHFSVRKDDGSTQCVAACPAGKKVAPNGVTCICEDYSVRNDDGSTQCVSACPVTTHQVATDGVTCEPKLKKWRDDDRCGPSYTTPTANPGQCDPNSAKPCCSSLGWCGNTVRHCTCAVCRDYRWLKRDSSWVVESAGTPWVNNRVTYDATKVLDGNTGTYWNPMHTGRYFNNWYIILDLAAPHTLTRIAINNRGDYDHDVAAFKLQKSQGNSPYNWEDVVSFTNVIKWTSRRQEFGGFRETAEYWRFVVTRTYGGYQPYLKELNFQGFEAGTNVALGMLAFQTTTRPDGGPARLAVDGNPSTRWTDGSCAHSQQEENPTWWVDLGQSYAVDRNIPSNIVFSEHSVQYTVDATRGQMRFGSRNVYKKEGSSKDELAADS
;
A
#
# COMPACT_ATOMS: atom_id res chain seq x y z
N MET A 1 -28.91 45.53 43.06
CA MET A 1 -28.39 44.14 42.92
C MET A 1 -26.88 44.14 42.82
N MET A 2 -26.24 43.37 43.71
CA MET A 2 -24.78 43.25 43.83
C MET A 2 -24.12 42.64 42.58
N GLU A 3 -23.00 43.22 42.10
CA GLU A 3 -22.32 42.78 40.86
C GLU A 3 -21.90 41.31 40.92
N GLY A 4 -21.43 40.85 42.08
CA GLY A 4 -20.99 39.46 42.31
C GLY A 4 -22.08 38.41 42.04
N CYS A 5 -23.36 38.75 42.26
CA CYS A 5 -24.49 37.86 41.97
C CYS A 5 -24.63 37.57 40.46
N GLY A 6 -23.97 38.34 39.60
CA GLY A 6 -23.86 38.10 38.16
C GLY A 6 -22.98 36.90 37.78
N TYR A 7 -22.25 36.31 38.73
CA TYR A 7 -21.31 35.21 38.47
C TYR A 7 -21.77 33.87 39.04
N VAL A 8 -22.56 33.86 40.11
CA VAL A 8 -23.13 32.65 40.72
C VAL A 8 -24.43 32.27 40.00
N GLY A 9 -24.73 30.97 39.91
CA GLY A 9 -25.88 30.48 39.14
C GLY A 9 -25.72 30.67 37.62
N VAL A 10 -24.48 30.74 37.16
CA VAL A 10 -24.09 30.90 35.75
C VAL A 10 -23.39 29.66 35.27
N GLY A 11 -23.67 29.29 34.02
CA GLY A 11 -22.99 28.20 33.34
C GLY A 11 -21.47 28.38 33.22
N PHE A 12 -20.74 27.29 33.10
CA PHE A 12 -19.28 27.28 33.04
C PHE A 12 -18.77 26.17 32.11
N ASP A 13 -17.81 26.50 31.25
CA ASP A 13 -17.14 25.53 30.39
C ASP A 13 -15.98 24.85 31.14
N GLY A 14 -16.22 23.61 31.59
CA GLY A 14 -15.23 22.84 32.35
C GLY A 14 -13.94 22.51 31.60
N ARG A 15 -13.87 22.71 30.27
CA ARG A 15 -12.61 22.57 29.49
C ARG A 15 -11.87 23.89 29.29
N GLY A 16 -12.55 25.01 29.57
CA GLY A 16 -12.00 26.35 29.46
C GLY A 16 -10.96 26.67 30.53
N ASP A 17 -10.56 27.93 30.58
CA ASP A 17 -9.67 28.45 31.61
C ASP A 17 -10.38 28.49 32.98
N TYR A 18 -9.66 28.32 34.10
CA TYR A 18 -10.20 28.46 35.45
C TYR A 18 -10.28 29.95 35.84
N SER A 19 -11.11 30.70 35.11
CA SER A 19 -11.33 32.12 35.29
C SER A 19 -12.73 32.52 34.86
N SER A 20 -13.10 33.76 35.14
CA SER A 20 -14.43 34.28 34.79
C SER A 20 -14.70 34.36 33.28
N THR A 21 -13.69 34.14 32.43
CA THR A 21 -13.78 34.09 30.96
C THR A 21 -14.47 32.84 30.44
N SER A 22 -14.42 31.74 31.19
CA SER A 22 -15.06 30.46 30.84
C SER A 22 -16.53 30.39 31.24
N ARG A 23 -17.10 31.50 31.72
CA ARG A 23 -18.53 31.60 31.97
C ARG A 23 -19.34 31.45 30.68
N ARG A 24 -20.54 30.91 30.85
CA ARG A 24 -21.54 30.73 29.81
C ARG A 24 -22.82 31.47 30.22
N LYS A 25 -23.94 31.18 29.56
CA LYS A 25 -25.19 31.88 29.88
C LYS A 25 -25.65 31.59 31.31
N THR A 26 -26.36 32.55 31.89
CA THR A 26 -27.02 32.40 33.19
C THR A 26 -27.99 31.21 33.14
N VAL A 27 -27.96 30.36 34.16
CA VAL A 27 -28.86 29.20 34.29
C VAL A 27 -29.93 29.42 35.34
N VAL A 28 -29.63 30.17 36.41
CA VAL A 28 -30.57 30.52 37.49
C VAL A 28 -31.05 31.97 37.35
N GLN A 29 -32.34 32.21 37.54
CA GLN A 29 -32.89 33.56 37.50
C GLN A 29 -32.57 34.36 38.79
N ARG A 30 -32.60 35.69 38.67
CA ARG A 30 -32.30 36.62 39.77
C ARG A 30 -33.60 37.32 40.16
N ASN A 31 -34.22 36.85 41.23
CA ASN A 31 -35.39 37.48 41.84
C ASN A 31 -35.00 38.05 43.21
N CYS A 32 -35.56 39.20 43.59
CA CYS A 32 -35.25 39.89 44.84
C CYS A 32 -36.56 40.28 45.56
N GLU A 33 -37.51 39.34 45.65
CA GLU A 33 -38.81 39.58 46.30
C GLU A 33 -38.66 39.73 47.82
N ASN A 34 -37.68 39.03 48.43
CA ASN A 34 -37.47 39.09 49.88
C ASN A 34 -36.62 40.29 50.32
N ALA A 35 -36.17 41.13 49.38
CA ALA A 35 -35.37 42.34 49.63
C ALA A 35 -34.14 42.12 50.53
N ALA A 36 -33.48 40.96 50.41
CA ALA A 36 -32.23 40.69 51.11
C ALA A 36 -31.12 41.62 50.57
N THR A 37 -30.31 42.20 51.46
CA THR A 37 -29.22 43.10 51.07
C THR A 37 -27.90 42.74 51.75
N TYR A 38 -26.79 42.92 51.03
CA TYR A 38 -25.43 42.83 51.58
C TYR A 38 -24.67 44.11 51.19
N GLN A 39 -24.04 44.76 52.16
CA GLN A 39 -23.38 46.07 51.98
C GLN A 39 -24.28 47.15 51.33
N GLY A 40 -25.61 47.07 51.55
CA GLY A 40 -26.58 48.01 50.97
C GLY A 40 -26.98 47.71 49.52
N GLU A 41 -26.51 46.62 48.94
CA GLU A 41 -26.90 46.16 47.59
C GLU A 41 -27.79 44.91 47.67
N ASP A 42 -28.80 44.82 46.79
CA ASP A 42 -29.72 43.67 46.77
C ASP A 42 -29.00 42.35 46.41
N VAL A 43 -29.34 41.29 47.13
CA VAL A 43 -28.92 39.92 46.88
C VAL A 43 -30.14 39.10 46.44
N PRO A 44 -30.07 38.31 45.36
CA PRO A 44 -31.17 37.45 44.93
C PRO A 44 -31.62 36.45 46.00
N ASP A 45 -32.91 36.12 46.02
CA ASP A 45 -33.57 35.28 47.03
C ASP A 45 -32.99 33.85 47.15
N ASN A 46 -32.30 33.40 46.11
CA ASN A 46 -31.64 32.09 46.01
C ASN A 46 -30.13 32.17 46.20
N MET A 47 -29.62 33.27 46.75
CA MET A 47 -28.20 33.48 46.99
C MET A 47 -27.96 34.07 48.38
N ASN A 48 -26.86 33.67 49.00
CA ASN A 48 -26.38 34.23 50.25
C ASN A 48 -24.97 34.81 50.09
N ALA A 49 -24.73 35.99 50.65
CA ALA A 49 -23.44 36.67 50.61
C ALA A 49 -22.84 36.81 52.02
N HIS A 50 -21.58 36.40 52.19
CA HIS A 50 -20.87 36.44 53.47
C HIS A 50 -19.52 37.15 53.33
N GLY A 51 -19.19 38.03 54.27
CA GLY A 51 -17.87 38.67 54.31
C GLY A 51 -16.82 37.75 54.92
N ILE A 52 -15.65 37.64 54.28
CA ILE A 52 -14.52 36.82 54.73
C ILE A 52 -13.33 37.70 55.13
N TYR A 53 -13.00 38.72 54.30
CA TYR A 53 -11.89 39.66 54.52
C TYR A 53 -10.54 39.01 54.87
N ASP A 54 -10.04 38.12 54.02
CA ASP A 54 -8.81 37.37 54.25
C ASP A 54 -7.75 37.62 53.15
N THR A 55 -6.49 37.30 53.41
CA THR A 55 -5.40 37.34 52.43
C THR A 55 -4.54 36.08 52.55
N GLU A 56 -4.55 35.27 51.50
CA GLU A 56 -3.88 33.97 51.45
C GLU A 56 -2.72 34.02 50.44
N VAL A 57 -1.51 33.67 50.86
CA VAL A 57 -0.34 33.53 49.98
C VAL A 57 0.11 32.08 49.97
N THR A 58 0.16 31.48 48.79
CA THR A 58 0.49 30.07 48.57
C THR A 58 1.53 29.93 47.47
N SER A 59 2.43 28.96 47.64
CA SER A 59 3.44 28.59 46.65
C SER A 59 3.26 27.12 46.30
N TYR A 60 3.22 26.81 45.01
CA TYR A 60 3.08 25.46 44.48
C TYR A 60 4.21 25.16 43.51
N VAL A 61 4.56 23.87 43.44
CA VAL A 61 5.50 23.34 42.45
C VAL A 61 4.88 22.10 41.83
N PHE A 62 4.95 22.02 40.50
CA PHE A 62 4.34 20.99 39.69
C PHE A 62 5.40 20.32 38.82
N ASP A 63 5.34 18.99 38.79
CA ASP A 63 6.21 18.11 38.00
C ASP A 63 5.67 17.80 36.59
N GLY A 64 4.46 18.25 36.29
CA GLY A 64 3.86 18.09 34.97
C GLY A 64 2.45 18.69 34.85
N ARG A 65 1.86 18.54 33.66
CA ARG A 65 0.53 19.07 33.32
C ARG A 65 -0.58 18.45 34.19
N GLU A 66 -0.47 17.17 34.50
CA GLU A 66 -1.47 16.43 35.29
C GLU A 66 -1.56 16.91 36.74
N SER A 67 -0.42 17.15 37.40
CA SER A 67 -0.40 17.61 38.79
C SER A 67 -0.96 19.03 38.93
N TYR A 68 -0.69 19.91 37.96
CA TYR A 68 -1.34 21.22 37.90
C TYR A 68 -2.84 21.12 37.65
N ARG A 69 -3.27 20.31 36.68
CA ARG A 69 -4.70 20.09 36.40
C ARG A 69 -5.44 19.62 37.65
N HIS A 70 -4.88 18.68 38.39
CA HIS A 70 -5.47 18.18 39.62
C HIS A 70 -5.64 19.29 40.68
N SER A 71 -4.68 20.23 40.78
CA SER A 71 -4.81 21.38 41.69
C SER A 71 -5.96 22.33 41.31
N LEU A 72 -6.21 22.52 40.01
CA LEU A 72 -7.35 23.31 39.52
C LEU A 72 -8.68 22.61 39.82
N GLN A 73 -8.74 21.30 39.61
CA GLN A 73 -9.91 20.47 39.93
C GLN A 73 -10.25 20.52 41.42
N GLN A 74 -9.24 20.41 42.30
CA GLN A 74 -9.40 20.59 43.74
C GLN A 74 -9.91 21.99 44.09
N SER A 75 -9.34 23.03 43.48
CA SER A 75 -9.77 24.42 43.70
C SER A 75 -11.21 24.66 43.26
N ALA A 76 -11.65 24.00 42.19
CA ALA A 76 -13.00 24.08 41.66
C ALA A 76 -14.01 23.19 42.41
N GLY A 77 -13.56 22.33 43.33
CA GLY A 77 -14.40 21.39 44.07
C GLY A 77 -14.98 20.25 43.20
N VAL A 78 -14.29 19.89 42.12
CA VAL A 78 -14.78 18.92 41.12
C VAL A 78 -13.75 17.83 40.87
N SER A 79 -14.23 16.62 40.57
CA SER A 79 -13.40 15.53 40.04
C SER A 79 -13.81 15.31 38.58
N ILE A 80 -12.96 15.78 37.66
CA ILE A 80 -13.24 15.80 36.23
C ILE A 80 -12.25 14.87 35.52
N SER A 81 -12.64 14.32 34.37
CA SER A 81 -11.74 13.57 33.46
C SER A 81 -10.41 14.29 33.16
N GLY A 82 -9.45 13.57 32.57
CA GLY A 82 -8.09 14.06 32.26
C GLY A 82 -7.99 15.28 31.31
N PHE A 83 -9.12 15.85 30.86
CA PHE A 83 -9.16 17.06 30.03
C PHE A 83 -9.92 18.23 30.68
N GLY A 84 -10.22 18.14 31.99
CA GLY A 84 -10.73 19.30 32.75
C GLY A 84 -9.72 20.47 32.75
N PHE A 85 -10.23 21.69 32.60
CA PHE A 85 -9.44 22.93 32.54
C PHE A 85 -8.30 22.92 31.51
N GLN A 86 -8.52 22.25 30.38
CA GLN A 86 -7.49 22.06 29.35
C GLN A 86 -6.89 23.39 28.86
N ALA A 87 -7.71 24.42 28.65
CA ALA A 87 -7.21 25.73 28.22
C ALA A 87 -6.30 26.40 29.27
N ALA A 88 -6.56 26.23 30.57
CA ALA A 88 -5.68 26.72 31.64
C ALA A 88 -4.33 25.99 31.60
N VAL A 89 -4.36 24.66 31.43
CA VAL A 89 -3.15 23.83 31.32
C VAL A 89 -2.33 24.19 30.07
N ASP A 90 -3.00 24.42 28.93
CA ASP A 90 -2.35 24.80 27.68
C ASP A 90 -1.77 26.21 27.72
N THR A 91 -2.41 27.13 28.43
CA THR A 91 -1.86 28.48 28.66
C THR A 91 -0.60 28.42 29.52
N ALA A 92 -0.57 27.55 30.53
CA ALA A 92 0.57 27.39 31.43
C ALA A 92 1.76 26.61 30.82
N TRP A 93 1.52 25.60 29.97
CA TRP A 93 2.58 24.72 29.39
C TRP A 93 2.76 24.79 27.86
N GLY A 94 1.89 25.47 27.12
CA GLY A 94 1.84 25.50 25.65
C GLY A 94 1.00 24.36 25.03
N GLY A 95 0.32 24.61 23.90
CA GLY A 95 -0.69 23.71 23.32
C GLY A 95 -0.21 22.39 22.70
N SER A 96 1.09 22.11 22.59
CA SER A 96 1.60 20.84 22.01
C SER A 96 1.92 19.81 23.10
N SER A 97 1.45 18.57 22.93
CA SER A 97 1.83 17.43 23.78
C SER A 97 3.14 16.74 23.35
N SER A 98 3.76 17.20 22.25
CA SER A 98 4.86 16.52 21.55
C SER A 98 6.27 16.94 21.98
N SER A 99 6.42 17.76 23.04
CA SER A 99 7.77 18.03 23.56
C SER A 99 8.18 16.92 24.52
N GLU A 100 9.01 15.98 24.06
CA GLU A 100 9.58 14.85 24.83
C GLU A 100 10.41 15.24 26.07
N LYS A 101 10.48 16.54 26.43
CA LYS A 101 11.25 17.04 27.58
C LYS A 101 10.34 17.32 28.76
N GLN A 102 10.68 16.74 29.91
CA GLN A 102 10.04 17.04 31.19
C GLN A 102 10.23 18.53 31.53
N LYS A 103 9.16 19.19 32.00
CA LYS A 103 9.17 20.62 32.38
C LYS A 103 8.59 20.78 33.78
N PHE A 104 9.32 21.47 34.66
CA PHE A 104 8.84 21.87 35.98
C PHE A 104 8.13 23.23 35.91
N MET A 105 7.13 23.43 36.76
CA MET A 105 6.48 24.72 36.94
C MET A 105 6.40 25.09 38.42
N SER A 106 6.64 26.36 38.73
CA SER A 106 6.31 26.94 40.03
C SER A 106 5.24 28.01 39.86
N LEU A 107 4.32 28.09 40.83
CA LEU A 107 3.24 29.08 40.91
C LEU A 107 3.24 29.73 42.29
N ILE A 108 3.39 31.05 42.34
CA ILE A 108 3.03 31.84 43.53
C ILE A 108 1.66 32.44 43.31
N LYS A 109 0.74 32.21 44.24
CA LYS A 109 -0.62 32.72 44.23
C LYS A 109 -0.88 33.53 45.50
N CYS A 110 -1.26 34.79 45.34
CA CYS A 110 -1.72 35.67 46.42
C CYS A 110 -3.18 36.05 46.16
N ASN A 111 -4.07 35.67 47.07
CA ASN A 111 -5.49 35.92 46.99
C ASN A 111 -5.91 36.87 48.11
N ILE A 112 -6.65 37.91 47.76
CA ILE A 112 -7.25 38.87 48.68
C ILE A 112 -8.75 38.66 48.58
N ILE A 113 -9.36 38.05 49.59
CA ILE A 113 -10.75 37.64 49.59
C ILE A 113 -11.55 38.67 50.40
N ARG A 114 -12.65 39.19 49.84
CA ARG A 114 -13.53 40.15 50.52
C ARG A 114 -14.81 39.51 51.01
N TYR A 115 -15.49 38.80 50.12
CA TYR A 115 -16.73 38.11 50.41
C TYR A 115 -16.88 36.87 49.54
N GLU A 116 -17.78 35.97 49.92
CA GLU A 116 -18.18 34.80 49.16
C GLU A 116 -19.69 34.82 48.94
N ILE A 117 -20.12 34.41 47.75
CA ILE A 117 -21.54 34.25 47.41
C ILE A 117 -21.80 32.77 47.15
N PHE A 118 -22.85 32.24 47.78
CA PHE A 118 -23.32 30.87 47.62
C PHE A 118 -24.67 30.85 46.92
N LEU A 119 -24.90 29.84 46.09
CA LEU A 119 -26.21 29.50 45.55
C LEU A 119 -26.93 28.56 46.53
N ASP A 120 -28.14 28.94 46.92
CA ASP A 120 -29.03 28.13 47.76
C ASP A 120 -29.74 27.04 46.96
N GLU A 121 -30.72 26.36 47.58
CA GLU A 121 -31.53 25.33 46.94
C GLU A 121 -32.25 25.87 45.69
N VAL A 122 -32.06 25.19 44.57
CA VAL A 122 -32.64 25.57 43.28
C VAL A 122 -33.89 24.72 43.05
N ALA A 123 -35.03 25.38 42.86
CA ALA A 123 -36.26 24.76 42.40
C ALA A 123 -36.46 24.98 40.89
N PRO A 124 -37.35 24.24 40.21
CA PRO A 124 -37.57 24.38 38.76
C PRO A 124 -37.97 25.79 38.32
N ASP A 125 -38.70 26.52 39.15
CA ASP A 125 -39.11 27.91 38.93
C ASP A 125 -37.94 28.89 39.13
N SER A 126 -36.91 28.54 39.92
CA SER A 126 -35.66 29.31 40.05
C SER A 126 -34.79 29.27 38.78
N LEU A 127 -35.05 28.37 37.83
CA LEU A 127 -34.31 28.32 36.57
C LEU A 127 -34.69 29.47 35.65
N SER A 128 -33.69 30.03 34.94
CA SER A 128 -33.97 31.06 33.94
C SER A 128 -34.85 30.50 32.81
N LEU A 129 -35.86 31.27 32.40
CA LEU A 129 -36.80 30.85 31.37
C LEU A 129 -36.13 30.39 30.06
N PRO A 130 -35.06 31.04 29.54
CA PRO A 130 -34.35 30.54 28.36
C PRO A 130 -33.70 29.18 28.59
N PHE A 131 -33.06 28.97 29.74
CA PHE A 131 -32.42 27.70 30.08
C PHE A 131 -33.44 26.56 30.22
N LEU A 132 -34.53 26.81 30.94
CA LEU A 132 -35.60 25.83 31.12
C LEU A 132 -36.22 25.43 29.77
N ARG A 133 -36.49 26.39 28.88
CA ARG A 133 -37.02 26.09 27.53
C ARG A 133 -36.06 25.26 26.70
N ASP A 134 -34.78 25.62 26.69
CA ASP A 134 -33.77 24.89 25.93
C ASP A 134 -33.60 23.46 26.49
N PHE A 135 -33.63 23.27 27.81
CA PHE A 135 -33.62 21.95 28.45
C PHE A 135 -34.86 21.12 28.08
N LEU A 136 -36.06 21.73 28.13
CA LEU A 136 -37.31 21.08 27.71
C LEU A 136 -37.28 20.65 26.24
N SER A 137 -36.48 21.29 25.39
CA SER A 137 -36.33 20.94 23.97
C SER A 137 -35.34 19.79 23.70
N LEU A 138 -34.59 19.34 24.72
CA LEU A 138 -33.56 18.32 24.55
C LEU A 138 -34.14 16.95 24.19
N PRO A 139 -33.38 16.14 23.43
CA PRO A 139 -33.77 14.77 23.11
C PRO A 139 -33.71 13.88 24.37
N LYS A 140 -34.63 12.92 24.50
CA LYS A 140 -34.62 11.91 25.57
C LYS A 140 -33.49 10.87 25.38
N ASN A 141 -32.84 10.85 24.21
CA ASN A 141 -31.81 9.87 23.83
C ASN A 141 -30.55 10.57 23.31
N PHE A 142 -29.41 10.28 23.94
CA PHE A 142 -28.09 10.79 23.56
C PHE A 142 -27.76 10.55 22.08
N MET A 143 -28.06 9.36 21.55
CA MET A 143 -27.66 8.94 20.21
C MET A 143 -28.36 9.69 19.09
N GLN A 144 -29.62 10.08 19.28
CA GLN A 144 -30.45 10.68 18.24
C GLN A 144 -30.35 12.21 18.17
N GLY A 145 -29.79 12.87 19.19
CA GLY A 145 -29.72 14.33 19.22
C GLY A 145 -28.44 14.89 19.80
N LYS A 146 -27.30 14.26 19.45
CA LYS A 146 -25.95 14.71 19.85
C LYS A 146 -25.71 16.19 19.56
N ALA A 147 -26.08 16.67 18.37
CA ALA A 147 -25.92 18.07 17.98
C ALA A 147 -26.67 19.02 18.93
N LYS A 148 -27.96 18.76 19.20
CA LYS A 148 -28.75 19.57 20.14
C LYS A 148 -28.20 19.55 21.57
N LEU A 149 -27.71 18.39 22.03
CA LEU A 149 -27.07 18.27 23.34
C LEU A 149 -25.76 19.05 23.40
N GLN A 150 -24.97 19.03 22.32
CA GLN A 150 -23.76 19.83 22.20
C GLN A 150 -24.06 21.33 22.15
N ASP A 151 -25.03 21.77 21.37
CA ASP A 151 -25.43 23.19 21.31
C ASP A 151 -25.82 23.69 22.71
N PHE A 152 -26.52 22.86 23.48
CA PHE A 152 -26.84 23.16 24.87
C PHE A 152 -25.59 23.28 25.75
N ILE A 153 -24.63 22.35 25.63
CA ILE A 153 -23.36 22.39 26.36
C ILE A 153 -22.51 23.61 25.97
N ILE A 154 -22.42 23.94 24.68
CA ILE A 154 -21.67 25.11 24.21
C ILE A 154 -22.31 26.40 24.76
N ARG A 155 -23.65 26.46 24.79
CA ARG A 155 -24.40 27.64 25.21
C ARG A 155 -24.41 27.86 26.73
N TYR A 156 -24.54 26.79 27.51
CA TYR A 156 -24.72 26.84 28.97
C TYR A 156 -23.57 26.24 29.77
N GLY A 157 -22.60 25.58 29.13
CA GLY A 157 -21.47 24.95 29.78
C GLY A 157 -21.76 23.53 30.28
N THR A 158 -20.70 22.85 30.72
CA THR A 158 -20.77 21.52 31.34
C THR A 158 -21.04 21.57 32.84
N HIS A 159 -20.69 22.69 33.46
CA HIS A 159 -20.82 22.95 34.88
C HIS A 159 -21.56 24.27 35.11
N PHE A 160 -21.85 24.58 36.36
CA PHE A 160 -22.32 25.89 36.78
C PHE A 160 -21.57 26.33 38.04
N ILE A 161 -21.47 27.64 38.26
CA ILE A 161 -20.83 28.21 39.45
C ILE A 161 -21.82 28.13 40.62
N LYS A 162 -21.49 27.31 41.62
CA LYS A 162 -22.29 27.07 42.83
C LYS A 162 -21.94 28.07 43.94
N SER A 163 -20.66 28.38 44.10
CA SER A 163 -20.22 29.52 44.93
C SER A 163 -18.98 30.16 44.34
N ALA A 164 -18.71 31.40 44.71
CA ALA A 164 -17.50 32.09 44.31
C ALA A 164 -17.01 33.05 45.39
N LYS A 165 -15.70 33.03 45.65
CA LYS A 165 -15.00 34.01 46.48
C LYS A 165 -14.55 35.18 45.62
N PHE A 166 -14.86 36.39 46.08
CA PHE A 166 -14.63 37.63 45.34
C PHE A 166 -13.54 38.48 45.99
N GLY A 167 -12.69 39.06 45.15
CA GLY A 167 -11.65 39.98 45.55
C GLY A 167 -10.59 40.14 44.47
N GLY A 168 -9.31 39.98 44.82
CA GLY A 168 -8.17 40.15 43.91
C GLY A 168 -7.20 38.98 43.98
N SER A 169 -6.66 38.55 42.84
CA SER A 169 -5.70 37.45 42.76
C SER A 169 -4.49 37.86 41.94
N PHE A 170 -3.32 37.53 42.46
CA PHE A 170 -2.02 37.69 41.81
C PHE A 170 -1.40 36.30 41.67
N LYS A 171 -1.08 35.88 40.44
CA LYS A 171 -0.56 34.54 40.10
C LYS A 171 0.71 34.68 39.26
N LEU A 172 1.86 34.34 39.81
CA LEU A 172 3.15 34.37 39.12
C LEU A 172 3.57 32.93 38.75
N PHE A 173 3.77 32.69 37.46
CA PHE A 173 4.17 31.40 36.90
C PHE A 173 5.62 31.43 36.45
N LYS A 174 6.38 30.38 36.76
CA LYS A 174 7.72 30.14 36.21
C LYS A 174 7.80 28.72 35.68
N THR A 175 8.19 28.55 34.41
CA THR A 175 8.42 27.22 33.81
C THR A 175 9.87 27.04 33.36
N GLN A 176 10.39 25.82 33.47
CA GLN A 176 11.76 25.47 33.10
C GLN A 176 11.82 24.03 32.57
N GLU A 177 12.62 23.79 31.53
CA GLU A 177 12.93 22.43 31.07
C GLU A 177 13.80 21.70 32.11
N ALA A 178 13.38 20.51 32.54
CA ALA A 178 14.09 19.70 33.52
C ALA A 178 15.38 19.14 32.93
N THR A 179 16.48 19.25 33.68
CA THR A 179 17.73 18.54 33.34
C THR A 179 17.66 17.07 33.78
N LYS A 180 18.53 16.21 33.23
CA LYS A 180 18.52 14.76 33.53
C LYS A 180 18.74 14.38 35.01
N SER A 181 19.14 15.32 35.86
CA SER A 181 19.50 15.08 37.27
C SER A 181 18.79 15.99 38.28
N GLU A 182 17.90 16.87 37.84
CA GLU A 182 17.25 17.86 38.72
C GLU A 182 15.99 17.29 39.38
N SER A 183 15.94 17.38 40.71
CA SER A 183 14.78 17.00 41.50
C SER A 183 13.76 18.14 41.64
N LEU A 184 12.50 17.81 41.92
CA LEU A 184 11.44 18.79 42.19
C LEU A 184 11.80 19.73 43.35
N GLU A 185 12.55 19.23 44.34
CA GLU A 185 13.00 19.98 45.51
C GLU A 185 14.12 20.97 45.17
N GLU A 186 15.06 20.60 44.30
CA GLU A 186 16.10 21.54 43.83
C GLU A 186 15.49 22.66 42.99
N PHE A 187 14.53 22.34 42.11
CA PHE A 187 13.80 23.34 41.35
C PHE A 187 12.96 24.26 42.26
N SER A 188 12.33 23.74 43.32
CA SER A 188 11.53 24.56 44.26
C SER A 188 12.39 25.63 44.95
N VAL A 189 13.59 25.24 45.41
CA VAL A 189 14.56 26.15 46.05
C VAL A 189 15.04 27.21 45.06
N GLN A 190 15.36 26.83 43.82
CA GLN A 190 15.79 27.77 42.78
C GLN A 190 14.69 28.74 42.36
N ALA A 191 13.45 28.26 42.22
CA ALA A 191 12.29 29.08 41.92
C ALA A 191 12.05 30.11 43.02
N GLN A 192 12.12 29.70 44.29
CA GLN A 192 11.92 30.59 45.44
C GLN A 192 13.02 31.65 45.56
N ALA A 193 14.29 31.28 45.34
CA ALA A 193 15.40 32.23 45.29
C ALA A 193 15.22 33.25 44.14
N SER A 194 14.75 32.79 42.98
CA SER A 194 14.44 33.63 41.83
C SER A 194 13.28 34.59 42.08
N TYR A 195 12.25 34.19 42.83
CA TYR A 195 11.17 35.11 43.17
C TYR A 195 11.62 36.17 44.16
N ASN A 196 12.39 35.77 45.19
CA ASN A 196 12.95 36.73 46.16
C ASN A 196 13.83 37.77 45.46
N SER A 197 14.69 37.35 44.52
CA SER A 197 15.51 38.31 43.77
C SER A 197 14.70 39.23 42.86
N MET A 198 13.54 38.79 42.35
CA MET A 198 12.65 39.60 41.53
C MET A 198 11.87 40.66 42.31
N PHE A 199 11.40 40.35 43.53
CA PHE A 199 10.58 41.28 44.33
C PHE A 199 11.38 42.27 45.18
N PHE A 200 12.65 41.96 45.50
CA PHE A 200 13.53 42.81 46.30
C PHE A 200 14.63 43.46 45.45
N ASN A 201 14.31 44.51 44.69
CA ASN A 201 15.31 45.43 44.13
C ASN A 201 15.90 46.33 45.24
N ALA A 202 16.61 45.77 46.23
CA ALA A 202 17.46 46.51 47.17
C ALA A 202 18.41 45.56 47.92
N GLY A 203 19.71 45.90 47.94
CA GLY A 203 20.81 45.04 48.37
C GLY A 203 20.67 44.36 49.73
N GLY A 204 21.01 43.07 49.77
CA GLY A 204 21.23 42.29 50.96
C GLY A 204 22.00 41.03 50.61
N HIS A 205 23.24 40.91 51.09
CA HIS A 205 24.05 39.71 50.97
C HIS A 205 23.32 38.52 51.61
N TYR A 206 22.87 37.56 50.80
CA TYR A 206 22.68 36.18 51.26
C TYR A 206 23.90 35.38 50.82
N SER A 207 24.79 35.13 51.77
CA SER A 207 25.89 34.19 51.61
C SER A 207 25.33 32.77 51.53
N ASN A 208 25.52 32.10 50.40
CA ASN A 208 25.70 30.66 50.38
C ASN A 208 26.76 30.31 49.32
N GLU A 209 27.86 29.76 49.82
CA GLU A 209 28.89 29.08 49.04
C GLU A 209 28.27 27.84 48.38
N GLN A 210 28.14 27.84 47.04
CA GLN A 210 28.54 26.72 46.19
C GLN A 210 28.36 27.05 44.71
N SER A 211 29.41 26.74 43.95
CA SER A 211 29.49 26.64 42.48
C SER A 211 29.00 27.84 41.68
N SER A 212 29.96 28.71 41.38
CA SER A 212 30.07 29.38 40.10
C SER A 212 30.19 28.35 38.96
N GLU A 213 29.06 27.84 38.47
CA GLU A 213 28.98 27.26 37.12
C GLU A 213 28.08 28.14 36.26
N LYS A 214 28.71 29.08 35.56
CA LYS A 214 28.18 29.60 34.30
C LYS A 214 28.20 28.45 33.30
N SER A 215 27.18 27.60 33.31
CA SER A 215 26.96 26.68 32.20
C SER A 215 26.21 27.42 31.09
N SER A 216 26.92 27.65 29.98
CA SER A 216 26.31 27.93 28.69
C SER A 216 25.55 26.68 28.26
N SER A 217 24.31 26.53 28.71
CA SER A 217 23.33 25.69 28.05
C SER A 217 22.10 26.55 27.77
N SER A 218 21.58 26.43 26.56
CA SER A 218 20.44 27.20 26.03
C SER A 218 19.14 26.79 26.74
N GLN A 219 19.01 27.10 28.02
CA GLN A 219 17.85 26.78 28.83
C GLN A 219 16.78 27.86 28.65
N THR A 220 15.68 27.50 28.00
CA THR A 220 14.52 28.39 27.87
C THR A 220 13.70 28.32 29.14
N SER A 221 13.88 29.28 30.05
CA SER A 221 12.93 29.53 31.15
C SER A 221 11.93 30.60 30.73
N SER A 222 10.67 30.46 31.13
CA SER A 222 9.64 31.48 30.92
C SER A 222 9.00 31.89 32.24
N THR A 223 8.68 33.16 32.36
CA THR A 223 7.97 33.73 33.51
C THR A 223 6.83 34.58 33.00
N HIS A 224 5.64 34.38 33.57
CA HIS A 224 4.45 35.14 33.21
C HIS A 224 3.61 35.40 34.46
N LEU A 225 2.94 36.55 34.48
CA LEU A 225 2.15 37.06 35.60
C LEU A 225 0.68 37.23 35.16
N MET A 226 -0.24 36.71 35.96
CA MET A 226 -1.67 36.92 35.81
C MET A 226 -2.23 37.67 37.03
N ILE A 227 -3.08 38.66 36.77
CA ILE A 227 -3.75 39.47 37.79
C ILE A 227 -5.26 39.49 37.50
N GLU A 228 -6.06 39.22 38.53
CA GLU A 228 -7.52 39.23 38.45
C GLU A 228 -8.11 40.09 39.57
N GLY A 229 -9.15 40.89 39.29
CA GLY A 229 -9.73 41.83 40.26
C GLY A 229 -8.92 43.12 40.41
N GLY A 230 -9.50 44.12 41.06
CA GLY A 230 -8.94 45.47 41.10
C GLY A 230 -9.19 46.28 39.83
N ASP A 231 -8.68 47.51 39.81
CA ASP A 231 -8.75 48.42 38.67
C ASP A 231 -8.01 47.82 37.46
N GLN A 232 -8.68 47.83 36.31
CA GLN A 232 -8.18 47.14 35.11
C GLN A 232 -6.96 47.84 34.49
N GLU A 233 -6.88 49.17 34.55
CA GLU A 233 -5.74 49.92 34.02
C GLU A 233 -4.51 49.68 34.89
N VAL A 234 -4.69 49.71 36.21
CA VAL A 234 -3.61 49.42 37.16
C VAL A 234 -3.17 47.96 37.04
N ALA A 235 -4.11 47.01 36.95
CA ALA A 235 -3.80 45.59 36.78
C ALA A 235 -3.01 45.29 35.49
N ALA A 236 -3.34 45.96 34.38
CA ALA A 236 -2.62 45.81 33.11
C ALA A 236 -1.17 46.31 33.18
N ILE A 237 -0.93 47.41 33.90
CA ILE A 237 0.42 47.95 34.12
C ILE A 237 1.23 47.04 35.05
N VAL A 238 0.61 46.50 36.11
CA VAL A 238 1.27 45.58 37.03
C VAL A 238 1.61 44.25 36.34
N ALA A 239 0.82 43.82 35.35
CA ALA A 239 1.11 42.63 34.54
C ALA A 239 2.38 42.78 33.69
N ASP A 240 2.77 44.02 33.34
CA ASP A 240 4.10 44.33 32.80
C ASP A 240 5.14 44.38 33.93
N PHE A 241 5.47 43.19 34.44
CA PHE A 241 6.31 42.96 35.62
C PHE A 241 7.73 43.53 35.51
N TYR A 242 8.18 43.93 34.31
CA TYR A 242 9.50 44.52 34.07
C TYR A 242 9.53 46.06 34.22
N THR A 243 8.41 46.67 34.60
CA THR A 243 8.34 48.12 34.83
C THR A 243 9.13 48.55 36.07
N THR A 244 9.84 49.67 35.99
CA THR A 244 10.65 50.21 37.09
C THR A 244 9.84 50.68 38.31
N SER A 245 8.51 50.76 38.17
CA SER A 245 7.55 51.23 39.19
C SER A 245 6.64 50.12 39.75
N PHE A 246 6.96 48.84 39.53
CA PHE A 246 6.10 47.70 39.91
C PHE A 246 5.57 47.75 41.36
N LYS A 247 6.39 48.13 42.34
CA LYS A 247 5.98 48.19 43.76
C LYS A 247 4.87 49.22 44.00
N GLU A 248 4.97 50.37 43.35
CA GLU A 248 4.01 51.48 43.48
C GLU A 248 2.69 51.09 42.82
N THR A 249 2.75 50.60 41.58
CA THR A 249 1.57 50.15 40.83
C THR A 249 0.90 48.94 41.46
N PHE A 250 1.66 47.98 42.01
CA PHE A 250 1.10 46.85 42.76
C PHE A 250 0.36 47.32 44.02
N THR A 251 0.88 48.33 44.72
CA THR A 251 0.23 48.90 45.90
C THR A 251 -1.07 49.63 45.53
N GLU A 252 -1.08 50.33 44.40
CA GLU A 252 -2.30 50.94 43.85
C GLU A 252 -3.35 49.89 43.48
N TRP A 253 -2.92 48.79 42.85
CA TRP A 253 -3.80 47.66 42.54
C TRP A 253 -4.42 47.08 43.81
N LEU A 254 -3.63 46.80 44.85
CA LEU A 254 -4.14 46.29 46.14
C LEU A 254 -5.24 47.17 46.74
N LYS A 255 -5.09 48.50 46.65
CA LYS A 255 -6.08 49.47 47.15
C LYS A 255 -7.37 49.48 46.34
N SER A 256 -7.31 49.10 45.06
CA SER A 256 -8.46 49.07 44.17
C SER A 256 -9.32 47.80 44.29
N VAL A 257 -8.76 46.70 44.82
CA VAL A 257 -9.43 45.39 44.94
C VAL A 257 -10.79 45.44 45.66
N PRO A 258 -10.97 46.16 46.79
CA PRO A 258 -12.27 46.26 47.45
C PRO A 258 -13.37 46.89 46.58
N THR A 259 -13.00 47.80 45.68
CA THR A 259 -13.93 48.53 44.80
C THR A 259 -14.29 47.72 43.55
N TYR A 260 -13.35 46.91 43.04
CA TYR A 260 -13.53 46.11 41.82
C TYR A 260 -13.24 44.62 42.07
N PRO A 261 -13.98 43.96 42.96
CA PRO A 261 -13.75 42.55 43.26
C PRO A 261 -14.18 41.66 42.08
N LYS A 262 -13.36 40.68 41.74
CA LYS A 262 -13.67 39.64 40.74
C LYS A 262 -13.67 38.25 41.38
N PRO A 263 -14.35 37.25 40.80
CA PRO A 263 -14.30 35.89 41.34
C PRO A 263 -12.90 35.32 41.13
N ILE A 264 -12.22 35.02 42.24
CA ILE A 264 -10.84 34.52 42.24
C ILE A 264 -10.75 33.04 42.60
N GLU A 265 -11.80 32.51 43.23
CA GLU A 265 -12.04 31.08 43.43
C GLU A 265 -13.52 30.79 43.15
N MET A 266 -13.79 29.73 42.39
CA MET A 266 -15.13 29.36 41.95
C MET A 266 -15.34 27.87 42.21
N PHE A 267 -16.31 27.54 43.05
CA PHE A 267 -16.73 26.16 43.27
C PHE A 267 -17.85 25.81 42.30
N MET A 268 -17.71 24.66 41.65
CA MET A 268 -18.57 24.24 40.55
C MET A 268 -19.44 23.05 40.92
N GLY A 269 -20.65 23.01 40.36
CA GLY A 269 -21.49 21.80 40.30
C GLY A 269 -21.68 21.36 38.86
N THR A 270 -21.99 20.09 38.62
CA THR A 270 -22.26 19.61 37.26
C THR A 270 -23.62 20.09 36.77
N MET A 271 -23.78 20.38 35.47
CA MET A 271 -25.09 20.78 34.93
C MET A 271 -26.16 19.71 35.13
N SER A 272 -25.76 18.43 35.11
CA SER A 272 -26.62 17.29 35.43
C SER A 272 -27.10 17.26 36.87
N GLU A 273 -26.28 17.70 37.84
CA GLU A 273 -26.69 17.85 39.24
C GLU A 273 -27.73 18.95 39.41
N LEU A 274 -27.51 20.12 38.77
CA LEU A 274 -28.47 21.23 38.82
C LEU A 274 -29.86 20.82 38.32
N LEU A 275 -29.91 19.98 37.30
CA LEU A 275 -31.14 19.52 36.65
C LEU A 275 -31.76 18.30 37.33
N ASN A 276 -31.19 17.80 38.43
CA ASN A 276 -31.78 16.73 39.23
C ASN A 276 -32.89 17.29 40.14
N LEU A 277 -33.92 17.87 39.53
CA LEU A 277 -35.00 18.58 40.20
C LEU A 277 -36.32 17.80 40.14
N ASN A 278 -37.19 18.07 41.11
CA ASN A 278 -38.57 17.63 41.06
C ASN A 278 -39.40 18.58 40.17
N PHE A 279 -39.44 18.31 38.87
CA PHE A 279 -40.18 19.11 37.88
C PHE A 279 -41.70 19.06 38.07
N LYS A 280 -42.22 18.17 38.92
CA LYS A 280 -43.63 18.21 39.32
C LYS A 280 -43.99 19.52 40.03
N LEU A 281 -43.02 20.19 40.67
CA LEU A 281 -43.23 21.47 41.35
C LEU A 281 -43.59 22.62 40.40
N LEU A 282 -43.39 22.46 39.08
CA LEU A 282 -43.93 23.41 38.09
C LEU A 282 -45.46 23.42 38.03
N PHE A 283 -46.12 22.43 38.65
CA PHE A 283 -47.57 22.25 38.67
C PHE A 283 -48.10 22.20 40.12
N PRO A 284 -48.16 23.34 40.83
CA PRO A 284 -48.51 23.39 42.26
C PRO A 284 -49.99 23.17 42.59
N PHE A 285 -50.87 22.96 41.61
CA PHE A 285 -52.32 22.76 41.80
C PHE A 285 -52.79 21.43 41.18
N ASP A 286 -53.90 20.89 41.70
CA ASP A 286 -54.54 19.68 41.16
C ASP A 286 -54.96 19.94 39.70
N ILE A 287 -54.25 19.33 38.75
CA ILE A 287 -54.30 19.66 37.31
C ILE A 287 -55.69 19.46 36.70
N GLY A 288 -56.59 18.74 37.39
CA GLY A 288 -57.99 18.61 37.01
C GLY A 288 -58.70 19.95 36.76
N ASP A 289 -58.25 21.04 37.40
CA ASP A 289 -58.85 22.38 37.28
C ASP A 289 -58.07 23.33 36.36
N ALA A 290 -56.92 22.90 35.80
CA ALA A 290 -56.13 23.72 34.89
C ALA A 290 -56.80 23.79 33.51
N ALA A 291 -57.51 24.90 33.28
CA ALA A 291 -58.05 25.24 31.97
C ALA A 291 -56.91 25.42 30.96
N ASP A 292 -56.80 24.46 30.04
CA ASP A 292 -56.01 24.44 28.80
C ASP A 292 -54.52 24.03 28.93
N GLY A 293 -54.15 22.91 28.26
CA GLY A 293 -52.77 22.42 28.16
C GLY A 293 -52.65 20.91 27.96
N CYS A 294 -51.41 20.40 27.94
CA CYS A 294 -51.11 18.98 27.66
C CYS A 294 -51.53 17.98 28.74
N PHE A 295 -51.88 18.46 29.92
CA PHE A 295 -52.41 17.64 31.01
C PHE A 295 -53.89 17.94 31.30
N SER A 296 -54.55 18.69 30.42
CA SER A 296 -55.99 18.97 30.55
C SER A 296 -56.83 17.73 30.26
N GLN A 297 -58.03 17.65 30.84
CA GLN A 297 -58.98 16.57 30.56
C GLN A 297 -59.53 16.60 29.12
N ASN A 298 -59.38 17.72 28.40
CA ASN A 298 -60.00 17.98 27.09
C ASN A 298 -58.98 18.02 25.95
N LEU A 299 -58.21 16.93 25.76
CA LEU A 299 -57.29 16.79 24.63
C LEU A 299 -58.01 16.24 23.39
N PHE A 300 -57.71 16.83 22.24
CA PHE A 300 -58.11 16.29 20.94
C PHE A 300 -57.14 15.17 20.53
N THR A 301 -57.59 14.24 19.71
CA THR A 301 -56.76 13.15 19.18
C THR A 301 -56.79 13.20 17.65
N GLU A 302 -55.62 13.18 17.04
CA GLU A 302 -55.46 13.18 15.59
C GLU A 302 -55.81 11.81 15.01
N GLU A 303 -56.68 11.82 13.99
CA GLU A 303 -57.07 10.62 13.26
C GLU A 303 -55.88 10.03 12.49
N GLY A 304 -55.65 8.72 12.63
CA GLY A 304 -54.56 8.00 11.97
C GLY A 304 -53.28 7.86 12.79
N THR A 305 -52.82 8.92 13.47
CA THR A 305 -51.60 8.86 14.30
C THR A 305 -51.89 8.56 15.78
N GLY A 306 -53.12 8.83 16.24
CA GLY A 306 -53.51 8.69 17.64
C GLY A 306 -52.85 9.72 18.58
N ARG A 307 -52.19 10.75 18.04
CA ARG A 307 -51.48 11.75 18.84
C ARG A 307 -52.45 12.72 19.51
N LYS A 308 -52.23 13.00 20.79
CA LYS A 308 -53.03 13.96 21.55
C LYS A 308 -52.53 15.39 21.36
N TYR A 309 -53.43 16.35 21.24
CA TYR A 309 -53.12 17.77 21.09
C TYR A 309 -54.16 18.67 21.75
N TYR A 310 -53.78 19.92 22.01
CA TYR A 310 -54.69 21.00 22.42
C TYR A 310 -54.57 22.20 21.48
N ASN A 311 -55.60 23.05 21.47
CA ASN A 311 -55.66 24.22 20.60
C ASN A 311 -55.20 25.48 21.36
N VAL A 312 -54.27 26.23 20.78
CA VAL A 312 -53.84 27.52 21.30
C VAL A 312 -54.42 28.65 20.43
N PRO A 313 -55.26 29.54 20.99
CA PRO A 313 -55.75 30.71 20.26
C PRO A 313 -54.63 31.74 20.05
N ILE A 314 -54.37 32.09 18.79
CA ILE A 314 -53.48 33.20 18.42
C ILE A 314 -54.32 34.48 18.30
N PRO A 315 -54.02 35.53 19.09
CA PRO A 315 -54.60 36.84 18.84
C PRO A 315 -54.01 37.43 17.55
N VAL A 316 -54.85 37.59 16.53
CA VAL A 316 -54.47 38.31 15.30
C VAL A 316 -54.39 39.81 15.63
N LYS A 317 -53.19 40.38 15.66
CA LYS A 317 -53.03 41.85 15.74
C LYS A 317 -53.46 42.46 14.42
N GLY A 318 -54.69 42.99 14.39
CA GLY A 318 -55.15 43.90 13.34
C GLY A 318 -54.31 45.18 13.33
N SER A 319 -53.85 45.57 12.14
CA SER A 319 -53.14 46.81 11.90
C SER A 319 -54.01 48.05 12.21
N LYS A 320 -53.42 48.97 12.98
CA LYS A 320 -53.78 50.38 13.26
C LYS A 320 -54.91 50.65 14.28
N GLY A 321 -54.53 51.23 15.43
CA GLY A 321 -55.39 52.11 16.24
C GLY A 321 -55.23 51.99 17.76
N ASN A 322 -54.46 52.92 18.35
CA ASN A 322 -54.47 53.46 19.73
C ASN A 322 -54.68 52.60 21.00
N LYS A 323 -53.72 52.78 21.93
CA LYS A 323 -53.74 52.77 23.40
C LYS A 323 -55.08 52.40 24.10
N THR A 324 -55.08 51.40 24.99
CA THR A 324 -54.95 51.53 26.47
C THR A 324 -55.13 50.19 27.20
N ALA A 325 -54.39 50.08 28.30
CA ALA A 325 -54.45 49.20 29.48
C ALA A 325 -55.52 48.09 29.66
N ALA A 326 -55.00 46.94 30.12
CA ALA A 326 -55.35 46.20 31.34
C ALA A 326 -56.74 45.55 31.56
N HIS A 327 -56.67 44.29 32.02
CA HIS A 327 -57.61 43.52 32.87
C HIS A 327 -59.09 43.38 32.46
N GLU A 328 -59.50 42.15 32.10
CA GLU A 328 -60.47 41.35 32.88
C GLU A 328 -60.71 39.98 32.21
N LYS A 329 -60.49 38.89 32.97
CA LYS A 329 -60.99 37.54 32.65
C LYS A 329 -62.43 37.46 33.18
N ARG A 330 -63.42 37.23 32.30
CA ARG A 330 -64.75 36.75 32.72
C ARG A 330 -65.22 35.63 31.80
N TYR A 331 -65.27 34.42 32.38
CA TYR A 331 -65.80 33.20 31.78
C TYR A 331 -67.30 33.35 31.48
N ILE A 332 -67.74 32.92 30.29
CA ILE A 332 -69.16 32.64 30.01
C ILE A 332 -69.28 31.18 29.59
N LYS A 333 -69.96 30.39 30.44
CA LYS A 333 -70.42 29.01 30.20
C LYS A 333 -71.88 29.07 29.72
N GLY A 334 -72.16 28.49 28.56
CA GLY A 334 -73.50 28.08 28.09
C GLY A 334 -74.27 29.09 27.25
N TYR A 335 -74.61 28.73 26.00
CA TYR A 335 -75.99 28.50 25.52
C TYR A 335 -76.03 28.15 24.02
N LYS A 336 -77.05 27.36 23.67
CA LYS A 336 -77.52 26.92 22.34
C LYS A 336 -77.46 28.01 21.26
N VAL A 337 -76.97 27.64 20.08
CA VAL A 337 -77.07 28.47 18.88
C VAL A 337 -78.44 28.29 18.23
N LEU A 338 -79.26 29.35 18.24
CA LEU A 338 -80.29 29.60 17.25
C LEU A 338 -80.20 31.08 16.83
N ASN A 339 -79.91 31.29 15.53
CA ASN A 339 -80.02 32.50 14.72
C ASN A 339 -79.24 33.81 15.04
N CYS A 340 -78.51 34.22 14.00
CA CYS A 340 -78.24 35.58 13.48
C CYS A 340 -77.07 36.43 14.04
N ASN A 341 -76.19 36.81 13.11
CA ASN A 341 -75.28 37.98 13.05
C ASN A 341 -74.40 38.31 14.26
N ILE A 342 -73.18 37.77 14.29
CA ILE A 342 -72.04 38.37 15.00
C ILE A 342 -70.80 38.30 14.12
N ILE A 343 -70.12 39.44 14.01
CA ILE A 343 -68.83 39.69 13.36
C ILE A 343 -67.85 38.55 13.72
N LEU A 344 -67.40 37.81 12.71
CA LEU A 344 -66.42 36.72 12.86
C LEU A 344 -65.06 37.34 13.27
N MET A 345 -64.78 37.34 14.56
CA MET A 345 -63.44 37.52 15.07
C MET A 345 -62.66 36.23 14.74
N PHE A 346 -61.89 36.25 13.65
CA PHE A 346 -61.07 35.10 13.23
C PHE A 346 -59.98 34.84 14.27
N ILE A 347 -60.24 33.93 15.21
CA ILE A 347 -59.23 33.35 16.09
C ILE A 347 -58.54 32.24 15.29
N ILE A 348 -57.27 32.43 14.94
CA ILE A 348 -56.45 31.35 14.37
C ILE A 348 -56.08 30.41 15.52
N LEU A 349 -56.53 29.16 15.48
CA LEU A 349 -56.15 28.13 16.44
C LEU A 349 -54.90 27.41 15.91
N THR A 350 -53.88 27.26 16.75
CA THR A 350 -52.70 26.42 16.45
C THR A 350 -52.71 25.15 17.27
N PHE A 351 -52.43 24.03 16.62
CA PHE A 351 -52.35 22.72 17.26
C PHE A 351 -51.02 22.59 18.02
N ARG A 352 -51.09 22.19 19.28
CA ARG A 352 -49.93 21.83 20.09
C ARG A 352 -50.07 20.39 20.55
N TYR A 353 -49.24 19.51 19.99
CA TYR A 353 -49.19 18.10 20.37
C TYR A 353 -48.56 17.93 21.75
N CYS A 354 -48.97 16.86 22.42
CA CYS A 354 -48.53 16.52 23.77
C CYS A 354 -47.68 15.27 23.72
N ASP A 355 -46.39 15.45 24.03
CA ASP A 355 -45.38 14.38 23.98
C ASP A 355 -45.45 13.45 25.19
N ASP A 356 -46.01 13.91 26.31
CA ASP A 356 -46.15 13.18 27.57
C ASP A 356 -47.62 13.26 28.02
N SER A 357 -48.20 12.15 28.51
CA SER A 357 -49.64 12.03 28.79
C SER A 357 -50.01 12.17 30.28
N SER A 358 -49.01 12.20 31.17
CA SER A 358 -49.15 12.45 32.62
C SER A 358 -47.97 13.23 33.19
N ILE A 359 -48.14 13.75 34.41
CA ILE A 359 -47.06 14.43 35.16
C ILE A 359 -45.92 13.45 35.46
N GLU A 360 -46.25 12.18 35.78
CA GLU A 360 -45.26 11.12 36.01
C GLU A 360 -44.41 10.86 34.76
N GLU A 361 -45.04 10.77 33.60
CA GLU A 361 -44.34 10.60 32.32
C GLU A 361 -43.47 11.82 31.98
N PHE A 362 -43.96 13.02 32.30
CA PHE A 362 -43.21 14.25 32.13
C PHE A 362 -41.94 14.28 33.01
N GLN A 363 -42.05 13.92 34.29
CA GLN A 363 -40.87 13.80 35.17
C GLN A 363 -39.89 12.77 34.61
N LEU A 364 -40.37 11.58 34.21
CA LEU A 364 -39.52 10.54 33.63
C LEU A 364 -38.83 11.00 32.32
N SER A 365 -39.52 11.83 31.52
CA SER A 365 -38.98 12.48 30.32
C SER A 365 -37.85 13.45 30.68
N MET A 366 -38.00 14.25 31.74
CA MET A 366 -36.95 15.15 32.22
C MET A 366 -35.74 14.37 32.73
N ASP A 367 -35.95 13.29 33.49
CA ASP A 367 -34.87 12.44 33.98
C ASP A 367 -34.08 11.80 32.82
N LYS A 368 -34.77 11.35 31.77
CA LYS A 368 -34.12 10.83 30.55
C LYS A 368 -33.32 11.89 29.81
N LYS A 369 -33.83 13.12 29.70
CA LYS A 369 -33.10 14.26 29.09
C LYS A 369 -31.87 14.62 29.91
N ARG A 370 -31.99 14.65 31.24
CA ARG A 370 -30.87 14.86 32.18
C ARG A 370 -29.78 13.81 32.01
N LEU A 371 -30.14 12.52 31.98
CA LEU A 371 -29.19 11.42 31.75
C LEU A 371 -28.54 11.46 30.36
N ALA A 372 -29.29 11.84 29.33
CA ALA A 372 -28.74 12.04 27.98
C ALA A 372 -27.73 13.19 27.94
N LEU A 373 -28.02 14.29 28.65
CA LEU A 373 -27.13 15.42 28.82
C LEU A 373 -25.89 15.07 29.66
N GLU A 374 -26.03 14.32 30.75
CA GLU A 374 -24.93 13.83 31.58
C GLU A 374 -23.92 13.02 30.75
N ARG A 375 -24.43 12.11 29.91
CA ARG A 375 -23.58 11.36 28.98
C ARG A 375 -22.93 12.25 27.92
N ALA A 376 -23.65 13.24 27.40
CA ALA A 376 -23.10 14.20 26.44
C ALA A 376 -22.00 15.07 27.06
N ILE A 377 -22.17 15.50 28.31
CA ILE A 377 -21.16 16.22 29.07
C ILE A 377 -19.93 15.36 29.29
N ALA A 378 -20.08 14.08 29.68
CA ALA A 378 -18.94 13.18 29.83
C ALA A 378 -18.13 13.04 28.53
N VAL A 379 -18.80 12.83 27.39
CA VAL A 379 -18.17 12.77 26.06
C VAL A 379 -17.52 14.11 25.70
N TYR A 380 -18.20 15.25 25.94
CA TYR A 380 -17.64 16.57 25.69
C TYR A 380 -16.39 16.82 26.53
N MET A 381 -16.42 16.44 27.80
CA MET A 381 -15.30 16.62 28.72
C MET A 381 -14.12 15.76 28.32
N GLU A 382 -14.30 14.57 27.75
CA GLU A 382 -13.21 13.71 27.28
C GLU A 382 -12.73 14.10 25.87
N GLU A 383 -13.61 14.11 24.88
CA GLU A 383 -13.27 14.28 23.47
C GLU A 383 -13.21 15.76 23.02
N GLY A 384 -13.71 16.69 23.84
CA GLY A 384 -13.94 18.10 23.46
C GLY A 384 -15.32 18.32 22.88
N PRO A 385 -15.65 19.53 22.36
CA PRO A 385 -16.78 19.64 21.45
C PRO A 385 -16.65 18.51 20.43
N ILE A 386 -17.69 17.68 20.27
CA ILE A 386 -17.76 16.70 19.18
C ILE A 386 -17.31 17.48 17.96
N PRO A 387 -16.28 17.01 17.22
CA PRO A 387 -15.76 17.74 16.08
C PRO A 387 -16.96 18.26 15.33
N MET A 388 -17.09 19.58 15.30
CA MET A 388 -18.11 20.29 14.53
C MET A 388 -17.71 20.01 13.11
N THR A 389 -17.99 18.79 12.64
CA THR A 389 -17.83 18.30 11.29
C THR A 389 -16.45 18.44 10.62
N ASP A 390 -15.53 19.15 11.26
CA ASP A 390 -14.39 19.83 10.67
C ASP A 390 -13.17 19.45 11.48
N PHE A 391 -12.25 18.74 10.86
CA PHE A 391 -11.02 18.31 11.51
C PHE A 391 -9.96 17.94 10.47
N HIS A 392 -8.73 18.16 10.88
CA HIS A 392 -7.54 17.80 10.14
C HIS A 392 -7.08 16.38 10.48
N LEU A 393 -6.73 15.60 9.46
CA LEU A 393 -6.02 14.33 9.58
C LEU A 393 -4.63 14.47 8.99
N LYS A 394 -3.62 14.10 9.79
CA LYS A 394 -2.24 14.05 9.33
C LYS A 394 -2.03 12.89 8.37
N GLY A 395 -1.36 13.17 7.26
CA GLY A 395 -0.85 12.20 6.31
C GLY A 395 0.10 11.20 6.97
N GLY A 396 0.13 9.99 6.43
CA GLY A 396 1.08 8.97 6.86
C GLY A 396 2.48 9.15 6.26
N TYR A 397 3.38 8.24 6.58
CA TYR A 397 4.69 8.16 5.92
C TYR A 397 4.56 7.50 4.55
N ALA A 398 5.48 7.76 3.62
CA ALA A 398 5.42 7.21 2.27
C ALA A 398 5.26 5.67 2.26
N GLY A 399 4.32 5.18 1.46
CA GLY A 399 3.93 3.77 1.35
C GLY A 399 3.19 3.18 2.56
N CYS A 400 2.74 3.98 3.53
CA CYS A 400 1.96 3.49 4.67
C CYS A 400 0.67 2.75 4.27
N GLN A 401 0.12 3.07 3.09
CA GLN A 401 -1.11 2.46 2.56
C GLN A 401 -0.94 0.97 2.26
N THR A 402 0.30 0.56 1.93
CA THR A 402 0.68 -0.79 1.53
C THR A 402 1.50 -1.53 2.59
N ASP A 403 2.12 -0.80 3.53
CA ASP A 403 3.10 -1.34 4.48
C ASP A 403 2.53 -2.46 5.40
N ARG A 404 1.28 -2.29 5.85
CA ARG A 404 0.61 -3.23 6.78
C ARG A 404 0.19 -4.55 6.15
N LEU A 405 0.43 -4.75 4.85
CA LEU A 405 0.00 -5.92 4.09
C LEU A 405 1.01 -7.06 4.12
N THR A 406 2.24 -6.80 4.59
CA THR A 406 3.32 -7.79 4.62
C THR A 406 3.34 -8.70 5.87
N ILE A 407 2.50 -8.42 6.88
CA ILE A 407 2.58 -9.09 8.21
C ILE A 407 1.54 -10.23 8.38
N LYS A 408 0.55 -10.38 7.47
CA LYS A 408 -0.51 -11.41 7.58
C LYS A 408 -0.63 -12.35 6.37
N GLY A 409 0.50 -12.80 5.81
CA GLY A 409 0.59 -14.09 5.08
C GLY A 409 -0.47 -14.35 4.00
N GLY A 410 -0.88 -13.34 3.22
CA GLY A 410 -1.72 -13.55 2.06
C GLY A 410 -0.85 -13.79 0.82
N ASP A 411 -0.74 -15.03 0.35
CA ASP A 411 -0.12 -15.39 -0.94
C ASP A 411 -0.89 -14.87 -2.18
N ALA A 412 -1.76 -13.86 -2.02
CA ALA A 412 -2.60 -13.32 -3.09
C ALA A 412 -2.67 -11.79 -2.99
N GLY A 413 -1.74 -11.11 -3.66
CA GLY A 413 -1.69 -9.65 -3.73
C GLY A 413 -0.58 -9.17 -4.66
N VAL A 414 -0.81 -9.05 -5.98
CA VAL A 414 0.12 -8.42 -6.93
C VAL A 414 0.20 -6.93 -6.57
N SER A 415 1.16 -6.58 -5.71
CA SER A 415 1.40 -5.21 -5.22
C SER A 415 2.71 -4.61 -5.73
N HIS A 416 3.49 -5.40 -6.48
CA HIS A 416 4.80 -5.00 -6.96
C HIS A 416 4.99 -5.40 -8.44
N PRO A 417 5.74 -4.61 -9.22
CA PRO A 417 6.04 -4.90 -10.62
C PRO A 417 6.79 -6.22 -10.82
N SER A 418 6.64 -6.89 -11.96
CA SER A 418 7.58 -7.94 -12.35
C SER A 418 8.94 -7.32 -12.72
N TRP A 419 9.99 -8.13 -12.86
CA TRP A 419 11.26 -7.60 -13.34
C TRP A 419 11.14 -7.04 -14.76
N LEU A 420 10.33 -7.67 -15.60
CA LEU A 420 10.05 -7.19 -16.96
C LEU A 420 9.32 -5.86 -16.98
N ASP A 421 8.43 -5.61 -16.01
CA ASP A 421 7.77 -4.32 -15.86
C ASP A 421 8.80 -3.25 -15.50
N LEU A 422 9.65 -3.45 -14.49
CA LEU A 422 10.63 -2.46 -14.05
C LEU A 422 11.61 -1.99 -15.15
N ILE A 423 11.83 -2.80 -16.18
CA ILE A 423 12.77 -2.49 -17.29
C ILE A 423 12.07 -2.08 -18.59
N ASN A 424 10.74 -1.88 -18.58
CA ASN A 424 9.97 -1.61 -19.79
C ASN A 424 10.04 -0.14 -20.27
N GLY A 425 10.64 0.75 -19.48
CA GLY A 425 10.74 2.19 -19.76
C GLY A 425 9.62 3.05 -19.14
N ASP A 426 8.67 2.46 -18.43
CA ASP A 426 7.67 3.17 -17.62
C ASP A 426 8.26 3.61 -16.26
N THR A 427 7.53 4.49 -15.57
CA THR A 427 7.88 4.98 -14.24
C THR A 427 7.26 4.10 -13.15
N TYR A 428 8.07 3.72 -12.17
CA TYR A 428 7.66 2.93 -11.00
C TYR A 428 8.01 3.61 -9.69
N LYS A 429 7.32 3.25 -8.61
CA LYS A 429 7.58 3.77 -7.27
C LYS A 429 8.49 2.82 -6.50
N ILE A 430 9.53 3.34 -5.84
CA ILE A 430 10.33 2.63 -4.85
C ILE A 430 10.13 3.31 -3.49
N VAL A 431 9.70 2.53 -2.49
CA VAL A 431 9.55 3.00 -1.11
C VAL A 431 10.70 2.44 -0.27
N PHE A 432 11.53 3.32 0.28
CA PHE A 432 12.65 2.98 1.15
C PHE A 432 12.20 2.83 2.60
N ASP A 433 12.51 1.70 3.22
CA ASP A 433 12.20 1.40 4.63
C ASP A 433 13.50 0.99 5.33
N THR A 434 14.31 2.00 5.68
CA THR A 434 15.63 1.83 6.27
C THR A 434 15.67 2.38 7.69
N LEU A 435 16.52 1.82 8.56
CA LEU A 435 16.70 2.33 9.92
C LEU A 435 17.47 3.65 9.98
N VAL A 436 18.24 3.95 8.92
CA VAL A 436 19.10 5.11 8.79
C VAL A 436 18.97 5.71 7.39
N ASP A 437 19.21 7.01 7.27
CA ASP A 437 19.31 7.68 5.97
C ASP A 437 20.50 7.11 5.19
N ILE A 438 20.29 6.87 3.90
CA ILE A 438 21.33 6.34 3.00
C ILE A 438 22.17 7.49 2.46
N ASN A 439 21.52 8.56 1.99
CA ASN A 439 22.16 9.80 1.53
C ASN A 439 21.15 10.96 1.60
N GLN A 440 21.51 12.14 1.07
CA GLN A 440 20.64 13.32 1.07
C GLN A 440 19.32 13.15 0.28
N ASN A 441 19.32 12.28 -0.74
CA ASN A 441 18.19 12.00 -1.64
C ASN A 441 17.35 10.81 -1.18
N ILE A 442 17.95 9.88 -0.43
CA ILE A 442 17.33 8.66 0.09
C ILE A 442 17.37 8.72 1.62
N LYS A 443 16.35 9.34 2.19
CA LYS A 443 16.14 9.37 3.64
C LYS A 443 15.27 8.19 4.07
N ARG A 444 15.24 7.91 5.37
CA ARG A 444 14.35 6.90 5.95
C ARG A 444 12.89 7.18 5.56
N ASN A 445 12.16 6.13 5.16
CA ASN A 445 10.73 6.16 4.85
C ASN A 445 10.36 7.15 3.72
N THR A 446 11.22 7.26 2.70
CA THR A 446 10.98 8.10 1.52
C THR A 446 10.55 7.29 0.32
N GLU A 447 9.78 7.91 -0.56
CA GLU A 447 9.50 7.38 -1.89
C GLU A 447 10.32 8.08 -2.97
N VAL A 448 10.66 7.30 -4.01
CA VAL A 448 11.42 7.75 -5.17
C VAL A 448 10.79 7.11 -6.40
N TYR A 449 10.73 7.85 -7.50
CA TYR A 449 10.29 7.35 -8.79
C TYR A 449 11.51 6.91 -9.61
N VAL A 450 11.36 5.77 -10.28
CA VAL A 450 12.42 5.12 -11.04
C VAL A 450 11.99 4.85 -12.47
N VAL A 451 12.91 5.07 -13.42
CA VAL A 451 12.76 4.77 -14.85
C VAL A 451 14.03 4.09 -15.35
N TYR A 452 13.90 2.99 -16.11
CA TYR A 452 15.02 2.37 -16.81
C TYR A 452 15.06 2.82 -18.27
N SER A 453 16.16 3.42 -18.70
CA SER A 453 16.35 3.88 -20.08
C SER A 453 17.83 3.95 -20.43
N GLU A 454 18.16 3.73 -21.70
CA GLU A 454 19.55 3.80 -22.22
C GLU A 454 20.56 2.96 -21.42
N ASN A 455 20.16 1.77 -20.96
CA ASN A 455 20.94 0.88 -20.08
C ASN A 455 21.32 1.50 -18.72
N SER A 456 20.54 2.46 -18.22
CA SER A 456 20.78 3.13 -16.95
C SER A 456 19.50 3.31 -16.15
N TRP A 457 19.64 3.43 -14.83
CA TRP A 457 18.53 3.68 -13.91
C TRP A 457 18.50 5.15 -13.53
N ASN A 458 17.38 5.82 -13.81
CA ASN A 458 17.15 7.21 -13.42
C ASN A 458 16.18 7.26 -12.24
N CYS A 459 16.58 7.96 -11.18
CA CYS A 459 15.76 8.17 -9.99
C CYS A 459 15.50 9.66 -9.74
N HIS A 460 14.27 9.98 -9.34
CA HIS A 460 13.89 11.33 -8.94
C HIS A 460 12.82 11.31 -7.84
N ALA A 461 12.72 12.40 -7.07
CA ALA A 461 11.64 12.54 -6.08
C ALA A 461 10.30 12.84 -6.77
N PRO A 462 9.14 12.54 -6.14
CA PRO A 462 7.82 12.71 -6.75
C PRO A 462 7.51 14.11 -7.30
N GLU A 463 7.97 15.16 -6.61
CA GLU A 463 7.77 16.56 -7.01
C GLU A 463 8.91 17.12 -7.90
N ASP A 464 9.91 16.31 -8.23
CA ASP A 464 11.09 16.73 -8.99
C ASP A 464 11.03 16.27 -10.45
N PHE A 465 11.69 17.00 -11.34
CA PHE A 465 11.73 16.65 -12.76
C PHE A 465 12.73 15.50 -13.01
N LEU A 466 12.44 14.69 -14.03
CA LEU A 466 13.37 13.67 -14.50
C LEU A 466 14.65 14.33 -15.04
N HIS A 467 15.78 14.10 -14.38
CA HIS A 467 17.07 14.67 -14.74
C HIS A 467 18.06 13.58 -15.15
N ILE A 468 18.58 13.65 -16.37
CA ILE A 468 19.51 12.63 -16.93
C ILE A 468 20.79 12.46 -16.09
N TYR A 469 21.25 13.49 -15.37
CA TYR A 469 22.42 13.38 -14.49
C TYR A 469 22.17 12.53 -13.23
N ASN A 470 20.92 12.19 -12.93
CA ASN A 470 20.56 11.22 -11.88
C ASN A 470 20.59 9.77 -12.39
N SER A 471 21.02 9.52 -13.63
CA SER A 471 21.18 8.18 -14.20
C SER A 471 22.46 7.50 -13.69
N TYR A 472 22.33 6.29 -13.15
CA TYR A 472 23.45 5.48 -12.68
C TYR A 472 23.37 4.04 -13.23
N ASP A 473 24.55 3.45 -13.47
CA ASP A 473 24.76 2.09 -14.01
C ASP A 473 25.74 1.25 -13.15
N ASN A 474 26.10 1.75 -11.96
CA ASN A 474 27.07 1.09 -11.09
C ASN A 474 26.57 -0.28 -10.58
N GLY A 475 27.53 -1.15 -10.23
CA GLY A 475 27.24 -2.47 -9.69
C GLY A 475 26.72 -3.51 -10.70
N ARG A 476 26.90 -3.25 -12.00
CA ARG A 476 26.33 -4.00 -13.13
C ARG A 476 24.80 -3.96 -13.16
N SER A 477 24.24 -2.78 -12.87
CA SER A 477 22.80 -2.54 -12.94
C SER A 477 22.32 -2.21 -14.36
N ASP A 478 23.24 -1.96 -15.29
CA ASP A 478 23.03 -1.91 -16.73
C ASP A 478 22.59 -3.26 -17.32
N ASP A 479 23.13 -4.35 -16.79
CA ASP A 479 22.82 -5.72 -17.21
C ASP A 479 21.55 -6.25 -16.52
N THR A 480 20.48 -6.34 -17.30
CA THR A 480 19.15 -6.75 -16.84
C THR A 480 19.08 -8.19 -16.33
N ASP A 481 20.03 -9.07 -16.66
CA ASP A 481 20.06 -10.44 -16.14
C ASP A 481 20.41 -10.49 -14.65
N ASN A 482 21.08 -9.44 -14.14
CA ASN A 482 21.50 -9.36 -12.74
C ASN A 482 20.36 -8.95 -11.79
N LYS A 483 19.23 -8.45 -12.32
CA LYS A 483 18.08 -7.95 -11.53
C LYS A 483 18.45 -6.87 -10.51
N LYS A 484 19.31 -5.93 -10.90
CA LYS A 484 19.81 -4.86 -10.04
C LYS A 484 19.30 -3.49 -10.48
N VAL A 485 18.95 -2.66 -9.50
CA VAL A 485 18.57 -1.26 -9.69
C VAL A 485 19.61 -0.39 -9.01
N SER A 486 20.05 0.68 -9.68
CA SER A 486 20.87 1.73 -9.06
C SER A 486 20.08 3.02 -8.93
N CYS A 487 19.75 3.41 -7.71
CA CYS A 487 18.95 4.60 -7.45
C CYS A 487 19.79 5.66 -6.75
N PHE A 488 20.02 6.81 -7.39
CA PHE A 488 20.97 7.83 -6.91
C PHE A 488 22.36 7.25 -6.55
N GLY A 489 22.82 6.24 -7.28
CA GLY A 489 24.10 5.55 -7.02
C GLY A 489 24.05 4.44 -5.94
N PHE A 490 22.92 4.25 -5.26
CA PHE A 490 22.69 3.16 -4.32
C PHE A 490 22.18 1.91 -5.04
N VAL A 491 23.00 0.85 -5.05
CA VAL A 491 22.71 -0.40 -5.76
C VAL A 491 21.95 -1.37 -4.87
N MET A 492 20.94 -2.01 -5.44
CA MET A 492 20.12 -3.00 -4.75
C MET A 492 19.63 -4.08 -5.72
N THR A 493 19.48 -5.31 -5.22
CA THR A 493 19.01 -6.46 -6.00
C THR A 493 17.52 -6.70 -5.76
N TYR A 494 16.75 -6.81 -6.84
CA TYR A 494 15.30 -7.01 -6.80
C TYR A 494 14.91 -8.47 -6.60
N ASN A 495 14.05 -8.75 -5.63
CA ASN A 495 13.46 -10.06 -5.42
C ASN A 495 12.01 -10.09 -5.93
N GLU A 496 11.86 -10.58 -7.17
CA GLU A 496 10.59 -10.67 -7.89
C GLU A 496 9.51 -11.52 -7.20
N ARG A 497 9.88 -12.45 -6.31
CA ARG A 497 8.88 -13.20 -5.54
C ARG A 497 8.23 -12.36 -4.44
N THR A 498 8.93 -11.34 -3.96
CA THR A 498 8.53 -10.57 -2.77
C THR A 498 8.29 -9.09 -3.02
N GLY A 499 8.71 -8.57 -4.18
CA GLY A 499 8.66 -7.14 -4.48
C GLY A 499 9.69 -6.29 -3.74
N LYS A 500 10.61 -6.91 -3.01
CA LYS A 500 11.54 -6.21 -2.11
C LYS A 500 12.95 -6.16 -2.68
N PHE A 501 13.67 -5.13 -2.29
CA PHE A 501 15.08 -4.93 -2.62
C PHE A 501 15.97 -5.34 -1.45
N LEU A 502 16.98 -6.16 -1.77
CA LEU A 502 18.02 -6.61 -0.86
C LEU A 502 19.35 -5.99 -1.29
N VAL A 503 20.16 -5.55 -0.33
CA VAL A 503 21.53 -5.11 -0.61
C VAL A 503 22.47 -6.28 -0.35
N THR A 504 22.99 -6.91 -1.40
CA THR A 504 24.02 -7.94 -1.25
C THR A 504 25.38 -7.33 -0.88
N VAL A 505 26.34 -8.17 -0.52
CA VAL A 505 27.72 -7.72 -0.24
C VAL A 505 28.34 -6.99 -1.45
N ASP A 506 28.04 -7.45 -2.67
CA ASP A 506 28.56 -6.82 -3.89
C ASP A 506 27.86 -5.50 -4.20
N ASP A 507 26.55 -5.41 -3.93
CA ASP A 507 25.78 -4.18 -4.08
C ASP A 507 26.25 -3.11 -3.10
N PHE A 508 26.52 -3.50 -1.85
CA PHE A 508 27.07 -2.61 -0.82
C PHE A 508 28.43 -2.02 -1.26
N LYS A 509 29.33 -2.86 -1.76
CA LYS A 509 30.63 -2.43 -2.29
C LYS A 509 30.49 -1.51 -3.50
N ALA A 510 29.55 -1.82 -4.41
CA ALA A 510 29.29 -0.99 -5.58
C ALA A 510 28.70 0.38 -5.21
N SER A 511 27.87 0.42 -4.18
CA SER A 511 27.26 1.65 -3.65
C SER A 511 28.30 2.55 -2.96
N ILE A 512 29.21 1.97 -2.16
CA ILE A 512 30.31 2.71 -1.49
C ILE A 512 31.20 3.44 -2.50
N LYS A 513 31.46 2.85 -3.68
CA LYS A 513 32.29 3.47 -4.70
C LYS A 513 31.73 4.80 -5.22
N VAL A 514 30.40 4.96 -5.19
CA VAL A 514 29.71 6.15 -5.68
C VAL A 514 29.33 7.09 -4.53
N LEU A 515 28.83 6.54 -3.42
CA LEU A 515 28.30 7.29 -2.29
C LEU A 515 29.32 7.59 -1.18
N GLY A 516 30.49 6.96 -1.21
CA GLY A 516 31.51 7.08 -0.18
C GLY A 516 31.16 6.27 1.06
N ASN A 517 30.63 6.92 2.10
CA ASN A 517 30.39 6.27 3.40
C ASN A 517 28.95 5.75 3.53
N LEU A 518 28.78 4.47 3.86
CA LEU A 518 27.49 3.81 4.07
C LEU A 518 27.52 2.96 5.34
N SER A 519 26.41 2.94 6.08
CA SER A 519 26.28 2.13 7.29
C SER A 519 26.37 0.64 6.98
N THR A 520 27.24 -0.08 7.67
CA THR A 520 27.41 -1.54 7.51
C THR A 520 26.14 -2.34 7.82
N SER A 521 25.20 -1.76 8.59
CA SER A 521 23.89 -2.34 8.88
C SER A 521 23.02 -2.56 7.62
N LEU A 522 23.32 -1.88 6.51
CA LEU A 522 22.60 -2.05 5.25
C LEU A 522 22.99 -3.35 4.52
N MET A 523 24.13 -3.94 4.83
CA MET A 523 24.62 -5.15 4.15
C MET A 523 23.76 -6.36 4.49
N ASN A 524 23.31 -7.09 3.47
CA ASN A 524 22.36 -8.22 3.55
C ASN A 524 21.00 -7.85 4.18
N SER A 525 20.65 -6.57 4.20
CA SER A 525 19.37 -6.08 4.70
C SER A 525 18.39 -5.82 3.56
N LYS A 526 17.09 -5.90 3.87
CA LYS A 526 16.02 -5.43 2.97
C LYS A 526 15.88 -3.93 3.20
N VAL A 527 15.93 -3.14 2.14
CA VAL A 527 16.04 -1.68 2.23
C VAL A 527 14.89 -0.93 1.57
N ALA A 528 14.21 -1.57 0.63
CA ALA A 528 13.13 -0.95 -0.11
C ALA A 528 12.17 -1.99 -0.69
N ARG A 529 11.06 -1.51 -1.25
CA ARG A 529 10.11 -2.30 -2.04
C ARG A 529 9.68 -1.51 -3.28
N ALA A 530 9.40 -2.23 -4.37
CA ALA A 530 8.85 -1.65 -5.59
C ALA A 530 7.32 -1.71 -5.55
N GLU A 531 6.68 -0.65 -6.01
CA GLU A 531 5.23 -0.51 -6.14
C GLU A 531 4.91 0.14 -7.49
N TYR A 532 3.70 -0.12 -7.99
CA TYR A 532 3.16 0.69 -9.09
C TYR A 532 2.85 2.09 -8.56
N ILE A 533 3.02 3.12 -9.40
CA ILE A 533 2.63 4.50 -9.04
C ILE A 533 1.15 4.56 -8.64
N SER A 534 0.33 3.82 -9.38
CA SER A 534 -1.06 3.56 -9.03
C SER A 534 -1.35 2.07 -9.20
N PRO A 535 -1.55 1.31 -8.11
CA PRO A 535 -2.04 -0.05 -8.19
C PRO A 535 -3.37 -0.14 -8.95
N LEU A 536 -4.21 0.91 -8.82
CA LEU A 536 -5.51 1.04 -9.47
C LEU A 536 -5.37 1.18 -11.00
N GLU A 537 -4.58 2.12 -11.53
CA GLU A 537 -4.35 2.28 -12.98
C GLU A 537 -3.66 1.05 -13.59
N HIS A 538 -2.70 0.45 -12.89
CA HIS A 538 -2.05 -0.77 -13.37
C HIS A 538 -3.06 -1.94 -13.48
N SER A 539 -4.01 -2.05 -12.55
CA SER A 539 -5.09 -3.03 -12.65
C SER A 539 -6.11 -2.73 -13.76
N GLU A 540 -6.20 -1.51 -14.29
CA GLU A 540 -7.01 -1.22 -15.48
C GLU A 540 -6.46 -1.91 -16.74
N LYS A 541 -5.14 -2.03 -16.84
CA LYS A 541 -4.45 -2.61 -18.00
C LYS A 541 -4.41 -4.15 -17.99
N ASN A 542 -4.43 -4.79 -16.81
CA ASN A 542 -4.28 -6.24 -16.67
C ASN A 542 -5.53 -6.92 -16.07
N SER A 543 -6.20 -7.79 -16.84
CA SER A 543 -7.48 -8.44 -16.51
C SER A 543 -7.40 -9.59 -15.48
N GLY A 544 -6.36 -9.63 -14.63
CA GLY A 544 -5.97 -10.83 -13.88
C GLY A 544 -6.55 -10.99 -12.47
N ALA A 545 -6.56 -9.95 -11.63
CA ALA A 545 -7.04 -10.10 -10.24
C ALA A 545 -7.29 -8.76 -9.53
N LEU A 546 -8.51 -8.20 -9.62
CA LEU A 546 -8.92 -7.09 -8.74
C LEU A 546 -8.76 -7.43 -7.24
N ALA A 547 -8.96 -8.71 -6.88
CA ALA A 547 -8.82 -9.22 -5.51
C ALA A 547 -7.38 -9.17 -4.95
N SER A 548 -6.39 -8.81 -5.78
CA SER A 548 -4.99 -8.72 -5.39
C SER A 548 -4.54 -7.29 -5.07
N ILE A 549 -5.39 -6.28 -5.32
CA ILE A 549 -5.14 -4.90 -4.88
C ILE A 549 -5.62 -4.78 -3.44
N LEU A 550 -4.67 -4.40 -2.59
CA LEU A 550 -4.85 -4.24 -1.17
C LEU A 550 -4.34 -2.85 -0.83
N GLU A 551 -5.21 -2.01 -0.27
CA GLU A 551 -4.83 -0.71 0.27
C GLU A 551 -5.55 -0.49 1.60
N ALA A 552 -4.86 0.15 2.54
CA ALA A 552 -5.41 0.54 3.82
C ALA A 552 -5.15 2.02 4.08
N PRO A 553 -6.05 2.72 4.79
CA PRO A 553 -5.74 4.06 5.28
C PRO A 553 -4.53 4.03 6.21
N CYS A 554 -3.71 5.08 6.13
CA CYS A 554 -2.51 5.23 6.94
C CYS A 554 -2.85 5.62 8.37
N THR A 555 -3.59 6.72 8.51
CA THR A 555 -4.16 7.15 9.78
C THR A 555 -5.67 6.99 9.72
N VAL A 556 -6.31 6.64 10.84
CA VAL A 556 -7.77 6.56 10.97
C VAL A 556 -8.17 7.16 12.30
N LYS A 557 -9.08 8.13 12.29
CA LYS A 557 -9.52 8.84 13.51
C LYS A 557 -10.87 8.33 14.00
N TRP A 558 -10.82 7.34 14.88
CA TRP A 558 -12.02 6.83 15.54
C TRP A 558 -12.51 7.77 16.66
N SER A 559 -13.82 7.92 16.79
CA SER A 559 -14.48 8.60 17.90
C SER A 559 -15.75 7.84 18.29
N ASN A 560 -16.11 7.85 19.57
CA ASN A 560 -17.37 7.27 20.03
C ASN A 560 -18.60 8.04 19.51
N SER A 561 -18.38 9.27 19.03
CA SER A 561 -19.40 10.09 18.38
C SER A 561 -19.76 9.57 16.98
N TYR A 562 -18.85 8.91 16.27
CA TYR A 562 -19.01 8.48 14.87
C TYR A 562 -19.76 7.14 14.76
N GLN A 563 -21.07 7.19 14.95
CA GLN A 563 -21.95 6.02 14.87
C GLN A 563 -22.95 6.17 13.73
N ILE A 564 -23.24 5.05 13.07
CA ILE A 564 -24.19 4.96 11.96
C ILE A 564 -25.02 3.68 12.10
N LYS A 565 -26.27 3.71 11.61
CA LYS A 565 -27.21 2.58 11.70
C LYS A 565 -27.80 2.23 10.33
N PRO A 566 -27.05 1.52 9.48
CA PRO A 566 -27.49 1.19 8.12
C PRO A 566 -28.62 0.15 8.05
N ALA A 567 -28.90 -0.57 9.15
CA ALA A 567 -29.99 -1.55 9.22
C ALA A 567 -31.38 -0.93 9.49
N GLU A 568 -31.49 0.39 9.65
CA GLU A 568 -32.78 1.08 9.73
C GLU A 568 -33.41 1.20 8.32
N GLU A 569 -34.75 1.24 8.25
CA GLU A 569 -35.49 1.30 6.98
C GLU A 569 -35.03 2.48 6.11
N GLY A 570 -34.66 2.21 4.85
CA GLY A 570 -34.10 3.18 3.91
C GLY A 570 -32.60 3.48 4.06
N GLY A 571 -31.91 2.87 5.03
CA GLY A 571 -30.47 3.06 5.25
C GLY A 571 -30.08 4.44 5.79
N ARG A 572 -28.78 4.72 5.82
CA ARG A 572 -28.21 5.99 6.30
C ARG A 572 -27.09 6.46 5.37
N CYS A 573 -26.95 7.77 5.21
CA CYS A 573 -25.84 8.35 4.43
C CYS A 573 -24.95 9.20 5.32
N LEU A 574 -23.64 9.10 5.09
CA LEU A 574 -22.63 10.00 5.62
C LEU A 574 -22.36 11.07 4.55
N TYR A 575 -22.71 12.31 4.84
CA TYR A 575 -22.36 13.48 4.04
C TYR A 575 -21.14 14.16 4.67
N PHE A 576 -20.20 14.65 3.86
CA PHE A 576 -19.05 15.41 4.32
C PHE A 576 -18.45 16.23 3.18
N VAL A 577 -17.72 17.29 3.51
CA VAL A 577 -16.92 18.09 2.58
C VAL A 577 -15.46 17.79 2.87
N ALA A 578 -14.62 17.63 1.86
CA ALA A 578 -13.20 17.35 2.08
C ALA A 578 -12.28 17.94 1.01
N ALA A 579 -11.03 18.19 1.41
CA ALA A 579 -9.92 18.58 0.54
C ALA A 579 -8.65 17.80 0.91
N SER A 580 -7.91 17.35 -0.10
CA SER A 580 -6.61 16.69 0.07
C SER A 580 -5.86 16.66 -1.27
N ALA A 581 -4.53 16.77 -1.21
CA ALA A 581 -3.65 16.52 -2.35
C ALA A 581 -3.52 15.02 -2.68
N GLY A 582 -3.82 14.14 -1.72
CA GLY A 582 -3.75 12.69 -1.87
C GLY A 582 -5.09 12.01 -1.60
N ASP A 583 -5.02 10.78 -1.09
CA ASP A 583 -6.19 9.92 -0.92
C ASP A 583 -6.98 10.22 0.36
N ILE A 584 -8.30 10.37 0.20
CA ILE A 584 -9.25 10.51 1.30
C ILE A 584 -9.87 9.15 1.60
N PHE A 585 -9.73 8.62 2.81
CA PHE A 585 -10.36 7.35 3.19
C PHE A 585 -11.61 7.57 4.04
N VAL A 586 -12.69 6.85 3.73
CA VAL A 586 -13.87 6.75 4.59
C VAL A 586 -14.09 5.31 4.98
N VAL A 587 -14.11 5.03 6.28
CA VAL A 587 -14.15 3.67 6.83
C VAL A 587 -15.46 3.43 7.55
N PHE A 588 -16.18 2.37 7.18
CA PHE A 588 -17.34 1.84 7.89
C PHE A 588 -16.96 0.53 8.57
N SER A 589 -17.35 0.36 9.83
CA SER A 589 -16.94 -0.82 10.60
C SER A 589 -18.00 -1.31 11.58
N ALA A 590 -18.05 -2.63 11.77
CA ALA A 590 -18.74 -3.23 12.91
C ALA A 590 -17.86 -3.22 14.16
N ILE A 591 -16.57 -3.54 14.00
CA ILE A 591 -15.56 -3.55 15.07
C ILE A 591 -14.33 -2.76 14.60
N PRO A 592 -14.13 -1.52 15.08
CA PRO A 592 -13.03 -0.65 14.65
C PRO A 592 -11.64 -1.27 14.75
N ARG A 593 -11.37 -2.17 15.69
CA ARG A 593 -10.04 -2.84 15.78
C ARG A 593 -9.86 -4.00 14.80
N ASP A 594 -10.95 -4.57 14.29
CA ASP A 594 -10.91 -5.72 13.39
C ASP A 594 -11.17 -5.31 11.94
N LYS A 595 -10.08 -5.19 11.18
CA LYS A 595 -10.09 -4.81 9.75
C LYS A 595 -10.91 -5.73 8.86
N THR A 596 -11.19 -6.97 9.27
CA THR A 596 -12.03 -7.88 8.47
C THR A 596 -13.51 -7.47 8.48
N THR A 597 -13.90 -6.63 9.46
CA THR A 597 -15.25 -6.10 9.60
C THR A 597 -15.44 -4.74 8.93
N TRP A 598 -14.46 -4.31 8.11
CA TRP A 598 -14.45 -3.00 7.49
C TRP A 598 -14.96 -3.05 6.05
N TYR A 599 -15.76 -2.04 5.70
CA TYR A 599 -15.77 -1.48 4.36
C TYR A 599 -14.99 -0.17 4.39
N HIS A 600 -14.15 0.10 3.40
CA HIS A 600 -13.56 1.43 3.28
C HIS A 600 -13.52 1.89 1.83
N LEU A 601 -13.78 3.17 1.64
CA LEU A 601 -13.77 3.85 0.37
C LEU A 601 -12.51 4.70 0.27
N GLN A 602 -11.82 4.63 -0.87
CA GLN A 602 -10.68 5.46 -1.22
C GLN A 602 -11.11 6.51 -2.26
N ILE A 603 -11.01 7.75 -1.79
CA ILE A 603 -11.11 9.10 -2.34
C ILE A 603 -9.97 9.65 -3.18
N SER A 604 -9.63 9.11 -4.36
CA SER A 604 -8.41 9.54 -5.06
C SER A 604 -8.66 10.47 -6.26
N PHE A 605 -7.64 11.23 -6.66
CA PHE A 605 -7.61 11.97 -7.94
C PHE A 605 -7.53 11.03 -9.16
N GLN A 606 -7.17 9.76 -8.93
CA GLN A 606 -7.07 8.72 -9.96
C GLN A 606 -8.38 7.93 -10.13
N GLY A 607 -9.21 7.86 -9.09
CA GLY A 607 -10.47 7.11 -9.11
C GLY A 607 -11.00 6.85 -7.71
N VAL A 608 -12.12 6.13 -7.64
CA VAL A 608 -12.77 5.78 -6.38
C VAL A 608 -12.81 4.26 -6.23
N ALA A 609 -12.26 3.77 -5.12
CA ALA A 609 -12.14 2.34 -4.85
C ALA A 609 -12.82 1.95 -3.54
N LEU A 610 -13.69 0.94 -3.58
CA LEU A 610 -14.35 0.38 -2.41
C LEU A 610 -13.72 -0.98 -2.06
N TYR A 611 -13.32 -1.11 -0.81
CA TYR A 611 -12.69 -2.30 -0.26
C TYR A 611 -13.58 -2.94 0.83
N LYS A 612 -13.51 -4.27 0.95
CA LYS A 612 -14.09 -5.06 2.05
C LYS A 612 -13.01 -5.94 2.65
N GLY A 613 -12.78 -5.84 3.96
CA GLY A 613 -11.74 -6.63 4.62
C GLY A 613 -10.35 -6.41 4.00
N MET A 614 -10.05 -5.18 3.57
CA MET A 614 -8.86 -4.75 2.83
C MET A 614 -8.75 -5.20 1.37
N LYS A 615 -9.70 -5.97 0.85
CA LYS A 615 -9.70 -6.42 -0.56
C LYS A 615 -10.57 -5.52 -1.41
N LEU A 616 -10.08 -5.13 -2.58
CA LEU A 616 -10.85 -4.34 -3.53
C LEU A 616 -12.10 -5.11 -3.98
N VAL A 617 -13.26 -4.45 -3.90
CA VAL A 617 -14.58 -5.00 -4.30
C VAL A 617 -15.14 -4.27 -5.51
N LYS A 618 -15.00 -2.94 -5.57
CA LYS A 618 -15.55 -2.11 -6.63
C LYS A 618 -14.62 -0.93 -6.92
N TYR A 619 -14.57 -0.49 -8.17
CA TYR A 619 -13.80 0.67 -8.62
C TYR A 619 -14.61 1.50 -9.62
N GLU A 620 -14.47 2.81 -9.55
CA GLU A 620 -15.03 3.80 -10.48
C GLU A 620 -13.93 4.79 -10.91
N GLY A 621 -13.69 4.87 -12.22
CA GLY A 621 -12.60 5.65 -12.83
C GLY A 621 -13.05 6.94 -13.50
N ALA A 622 -14.34 7.26 -13.56
CA ALA A 622 -14.85 8.46 -14.23
C ALA A 622 -14.23 9.74 -13.63
N LYS A 623 -13.69 10.63 -14.48
CA LYS A 623 -13.02 11.88 -14.04
C LYS A 623 -13.88 12.73 -13.11
N SER A 624 -15.19 12.76 -13.35
CA SER A 624 -16.16 13.51 -12.56
C SER A 624 -16.51 12.87 -11.21
N ALA A 625 -16.08 11.64 -10.95
CA ALA A 625 -16.28 10.93 -9.69
C ALA A 625 -15.09 11.06 -8.72
N ARG A 626 -13.98 11.66 -9.16
CA ARG A 626 -12.69 11.66 -8.45
C ARG A 626 -12.57 12.82 -7.48
N SER A 627 -11.61 12.74 -6.56
CA SER A 627 -11.16 13.90 -5.78
C SER A 627 -10.51 14.95 -6.69
N LEU A 628 -10.51 16.21 -6.23
CA LEU A 628 -9.83 17.32 -6.92
C LEU A 628 -8.30 17.26 -6.81
N GLY A 629 -7.75 16.47 -5.88
CA GLY A 629 -6.31 16.28 -5.72
C GLY A 629 -5.55 17.55 -5.32
N ASP A 630 -6.21 18.47 -4.62
CA ASP A 630 -5.63 19.72 -4.12
C ASP A 630 -6.02 19.91 -2.65
N SER A 631 -5.05 20.31 -1.82
CA SER A 631 -5.24 20.48 -0.38
C SER A 631 -6.14 21.66 0.01
N LYS A 632 -6.51 22.52 -0.95
CA LYS A 632 -7.31 23.73 -0.72
C LYS A 632 -8.66 23.74 -1.45
N LEU A 633 -8.92 22.78 -2.33
CA LEU A 633 -10.16 22.70 -3.08
C LEU A 633 -11.13 21.72 -2.41
N PHE A 634 -12.12 22.28 -1.71
CA PHE A 634 -13.14 21.51 -1.00
C PHE A 634 -14.22 21.01 -1.95
N GLN A 635 -14.60 19.74 -1.78
CA GLN A 635 -15.67 19.11 -2.54
C GLN A 635 -16.64 18.35 -1.61
N PRO A 636 -17.97 18.44 -1.82
CA PRO A 636 -18.96 17.71 -1.04
C PRO A 636 -19.11 16.26 -1.55
N TYR A 637 -19.04 15.30 -0.64
CA TYR A 637 -19.20 13.87 -0.88
C TYR A 637 -20.32 13.29 -0.02
N PHE A 638 -20.95 12.23 -0.50
CA PHE A 638 -21.83 11.43 0.33
C PHE A 638 -21.67 9.93 0.07
N ILE A 639 -21.82 9.14 1.13
CA ILE A 639 -21.77 7.67 1.07
C ILE A 639 -22.98 7.12 1.80
N CYS A 640 -23.86 6.43 1.08
CA CYS A 640 -25.03 5.76 1.65
C CYS A 640 -24.74 4.29 1.85
N ILE A 641 -25.14 3.76 3.01
CA ILE A 641 -25.06 2.33 3.32
C ILE A 641 -26.40 1.83 3.87
N GLU A 642 -26.84 0.70 3.35
CA GLU A 642 -28.06 0.00 3.75
C GLU A 642 -27.73 -1.48 3.98
N GLU A 643 -28.03 -2.00 5.17
CA GLU A 643 -27.85 -3.42 5.51
C GLU A 643 -29.20 -4.10 5.68
N ASN A 644 -29.55 -4.98 4.74
CA ASN A 644 -30.74 -5.80 4.82
C ASN A 644 -30.38 -7.17 5.40
N MET A 645 -30.69 -7.36 6.69
CA MET A 645 -30.39 -8.60 7.41
C MET A 645 -31.20 -9.80 6.90
N ASP A 646 -32.42 -9.58 6.41
CA ASP A 646 -33.30 -10.66 5.94
C ASP A 646 -32.88 -11.18 4.57
N LYS A 647 -32.52 -10.25 3.66
CA LYS A 647 -32.04 -10.56 2.30
C LYS A 647 -30.56 -10.91 2.25
N GLN A 648 -29.85 -10.81 3.37
CA GLN A 648 -28.40 -10.99 3.46
C GLN A 648 -27.66 -10.12 2.42
N GLN A 649 -27.95 -8.82 2.44
CA GLN A 649 -27.44 -7.89 1.45
C GLN A 649 -26.97 -6.59 2.08
N THR A 650 -25.83 -6.07 1.62
CA THR A 650 -25.35 -4.72 1.93
C THR A 650 -25.28 -3.91 0.63
N ASN A 651 -25.99 -2.79 0.57
CA ASN A 651 -25.94 -1.84 -0.53
C ASN A 651 -25.12 -0.62 -0.10
N ILE A 652 -24.12 -0.26 -0.90
CA ILE A 652 -23.26 0.92 -0.68
C ILE A 652 -23.30 1.80 -1.92
N LYS A 653 -23.55 3.09 -1.75
CA LYS A 653 -23.58 4.09 -2.82
C LYS A 653 -22.60 5.20 -2.51
N TYR A 654 -21.83 5.60 -3.50
CA TYR A 654 -20.96 6.77 -3.42
C TYR A 654 -21.41 7.82 -4.44
N GLY A 655 -21.39 9.08 -4.01
CA GLY A 655 -21.69 10.19 -4.88
C GLY A 655 -21.08 11.50 -4.40
N ILE A 656 -21.23 12.52 -5.25
CA ILE A 656 -20.76 13.88 -5.02
C ILE A 656 -21.99 14.77 -4.88
N GLY A 657 -22.01 15.55 -3.80
CA GLY A 657 -23.07 16.51 -3.52
C GLY A 657 -22.99 17.72 -4.45
N SER A 658 -23.90 18.66 -4.27
CA SER A 658 -23.81 19.98 -4.89
C SER A 658 -24.07 21.05 -3.85
N ASP A 659 -23.75 22.30 -4.17
CA ASP A 659 -23.99 23.46 -3.28
C ASP A 659 -25.45 23.56 -2.82
N ASN A 660 -26.40 23.03 -3.60
CA ASN A 660 -27.83 23.11 -3.34
C ASN A 660 -28.47 21.77 -2.91
N ALA A 661 -27.70 20.68 -2.85
CA ALA A 661 -28.23 19.36 -2.51
C ALA A 661 -27.17 18.46 -1.84
N GLU A 662 -27.50 18.00 -0.62
CA GLU A 662 -26.67 17.06 0.16
C GLU A 662 -26.51 15.70 -0.52
N LYS A 663 -27.50 15.32 -1.35
CA LYS A 663 -27.51 14.13 -2.20
C LYS A 663 -27.57 14.62 -3.64
N GLY A 664 -26.44 14.54 -4.33
CA GLY A 664 -26.30 14.95 -5.72
C GLY A 664 -26.23 13.76 -6.66
N LEU A 665 -25.09 13.65 -7.32
CA LEU A 665 -24.82 12.69 -8.38
C LEU A 665 -24.23 11.40 -7.80
N VAL A 666 -24.89 10.27 -8.06
CA VAL A 666 -24.41 8.93 -7.68
C VAL A 666 -23.53 8.40 -8.81
N TYR A 667 -22.28 8.11 -8.49
CA TYR A 667 -21.29 7.62 -9.45
C TYR A 667 -21.02 6.12 -9.34
N MET A 668 -21.15 5.56 -8.13
CA MET A 668 -20.81 4.15 -7.90
C MET A 668 -21.83 3.49 -6.97
N VAL A 669 -22.30 2.31 -7.37
CA VAL A 669 -23.18 1.46 -6.56
C VAL A 669 -22.56 0.07 -6.41
N CYS A 670 -22.50 -0.42 -5.17
CA CYS A 670 -22.03 -1.75 -4.83
C CYS A 670 -23.14 -2.53 -4.10
N ASN A 671 -23.52 -3.68 -4.66
CA ASN A 671 -24.43 -4.63 -4.05
C ASN A 671 -23.64 -5.86 -3.58
N ASP A 672 -23.36 -5.94 -2.29
CA ASP A 672 -22.75 -7.11 -1.68
C ASP A 672 -23.84 -8.08 -1.23
N ASN A 673 -23.90 -9.26 -1.86
CA ASN A 673 -24.88 -10.32 -1.55
C ASN A 673 -24.36 -11.32 -0.49
N GLY A 674 -23.30 -10.96 0.23
CA GLY A 674 -22.83 -11.70 1.39
C GLY A 674 -23.52 -11.26 2.68
N LYS A 675 -23.33 -12.04 3.75
CA LYS A 675 -23.85 -11.71 5.08
C LYS A 675 -23.42 -10.29 5.49
N PRO A 676 -24.37 -9.40 5.85
CA PRO A 676 -24.05 -8.06 6.33
C PRO A 676 -23.12 -8.09 7.53
N LEU A 677 -22.21 -7.12 7.62
CA LEU A 677 -21.20 -7.08 8.67
C LEU A 677 -21.77 -6.55 10.00
N GLY A 678 -22.92 -5.88 9.96
CA GLY A 678 -23.53 -5.25 11.13
C GLY A 678 -22.78 -3.97 11.50
N ILE A 679 -22.63 -3.09 10.51
CA ILE A 679 -21.90 -1.82 10.61
C ILE A 679 -22.55 -0.93 11.68
N ARG A 680 -21.70 -0.34 12.53
CA ARG A 680 -22.11 0.52 13.66
C ARG A 680 -21.35 1.83 13.73
N PHE A 681 -20.19 1.89 13.11
CA PHE A 681 -19.27 3.01 13.18
C PHE A 681 -18.88 3.47 11.79
N TYR A 682 -18.59 4.76 11.68
CA TYR A 682 -17.87 5.32 10.55
C TYR A 682 -16.63 6.06 11.05
N SER A 683 -15.71 6.37 10.15
CA SER A 683 -14.49 7.10 10.45
C SER A 683 -13.87 7.63 9.17
N PHE A 684 -12.91 8.54 9.33
CA PHE A 684 -12.12 9.09 8.24
C PHE A 684 -10.66 8.71 8.43
N GLY A 685 -9.97 8.52 7.32
CA GLY A 685 -8.54 8.26 7.28
C GLY A 685 -7.85 9.04 6.18
N SER A 686 -6.54 9.17 6.33
CA SER A 686 -5.67 9.76 5.32
C SER A 686 -4.90 8.68 4.57
N GLY A 687 -4.52 8.98 3.33
CA GLY A 687 -3.38 8.37 2.68
C GLY A 687 -2.06 8.93 3.21
N GLU A 688 -1.09 9.07 2.32
CA GLU A 688 0.22 9.67 2.58
C GLU A 688 0.14 11.20 2.80
N GLU A 689 -0.89 11.86 2.27
CA GLU A 689 -1.09 13.31 2.40
C GLU A 689 -2.10 13.69 3.48
N ASP A 690 -2.01 14.93 3.96
CA ASP A 690 -2.95 15.52 4.91
C ASP A 690 -4.37 15.61 4.30
N VAL A 691 -5.39 15.42 5.14
CA VAL A 691 -6.80 15.52 4.75
C VAL A 691 -7.52 16.50 5.66
N GLU A 692 -8.16 17.51 5.05
CA GLU A 692 -9.11 18.38 5.73
C GLU A 692 -10.53 17.84 5.50
N ILE A 693 -11.21 17.49 6.58
CA ILE A 693 -12.64 17.17 6.55
C ILE A 693 -13.40 18.37 7.11
N MET A 694 -14.54 18.65 6.51
CA MET A 694 -15.55 19.63 6.92
C MET A 694 -16.95 19.02 6.78
N ASP A 695 -17.93 19.61 7.44
CA ASP A 695 -19.36 19.29 7.34
C ASP A 695 -19.79 17.78 7.38
N ALA A 696 -19.01 16.91 8.04
CA ALA A 696 -19.30 15.50 8.28
C ALA A 696 -20.52 15.22 9.19
N ARG A 697 -21.64 14.78 8.62
CA ARG A 697 -22.88 14.42 9.35
C ARG A 697 -23.59 13.20 8.78
N ILE A 698 -24.37 12.52 9.62
CA ILE A 698 -25.29 11.47 9.18
C ILE A 698 -26.62 12.09 8.78
N ILE A 699 -27.06 11.80 7.56
CA ILE A 699 -28.36 12.19 7.02
C ILE A 699 -29.22 10.95 6.77
N GLU A 700 -30.53 11.14 6.67
CA GLU A 700 -31.45 10.06 6.30
C GLU A 700 -31.04 9.46 4.95
N GLY A 701 -31.35 8.18 4.73
CA GLY A 701 -31.22 7.56 3.40
C GLY A 701 -32.02 8.32 2.33
N GLY A 702 -31.66 8.18 1.07
CA GLY A 702 -32.45 8.76 -0.03
C GLY A 702 -33.77 8.02 -0.22
N ALA A 703 -34.89 8.74 -0.14
CA ALA A 703 -36.15 8.24 -0.69
C ALA A 703 -36.01 8.06 -2.22
N ALA A 704 -36.79 7.15 -2.80
CA ALA A 704 -36.79 6.91 -4.25
C ALA A 704 -36.93 8.23 -5.03
N GLY A 705 -35.99 8.52 -5.94
CA GLY A 705 -36.01 9.72 -6.79
C GLY A 705 -35.34 11.00 -6.25
N GLN A 706 -34.71 10.98 -5.07
CA GLN A 706 -33.93 12.13 -4.54
C GLN A 706 -32.47 12.21 -5.02
N MET A 707 -32.05 11.30 -5.90
CA MET A 707 -30.66 11.17 -6.35
C MET A 707 -30.63 11.10 -7.87
N GLU A 708 -29.63 11.71 -8.49
CA GLU A 708 -29.40 11.61 -9.93
C GLU A 708 -28.31 10.58 -10.22
N CYS A 709 -28.59 9.64 -11.11
CA CYS A 709 -27.64 8.58 -11.47
C CYS A 709 -26.75 9.07 -12.62
N THR A 710 -25.44 8.88 -12.50
CA THR A 710 -24.47 9.28 -13.52
C THR A 710 -23.29 8.30 -13.55
N GLY A 711 -22.28 8.57 -14.39
CA GLY A 711 -21.16 7.67 -14.64
C GLY A 711 -21.66 6.36 -15.27
N GLY A 712 -21.56 5.26 -14.54
CA GLY A 712 -22.04 3.93 -14.95
C GLY A 712 -23.38 3.48 -14.35
N THR A 713 -24.15 4.39 -13.76
CA THR A 713 -25.40 4.06 -13.06
C THR A 713 -26.63 4.59 -13.79
N VAL A 714 -27.74 3.85 -13.71
CA VAL A 714 -29.06 4.24 -14.24
C VAL A 714 -30.14 4.13 -13.18
N MET A 715 -31.17 4.96 -13.33
CA MET A 715 -32.34 4.93 -12.46
C MET A 715 -33.22 3.72 -12.80
N LYS A 716 -33.45 2.82 -11.84
CA LYS A 716 -34.38 1.70 -11.95
C LYS A 716 -35.16 1.56 -10.64
N ASP A 717 -36.50 1.51 -10.73
CA ASP A 717 -37.39 1.43 -9.56
C ASP A 717 -37.13 2.53 -8.51
N GLY A 718 -36.76 3.73 -8.98
CA GLY A 718 -36.45 4.88 -8.13
C GLY A 718 -35.10 4.83 -7.42
N MET A 719 -34.23 3.87 -7.76
CA MET A 719 -32.88 3.71 -7.23
C MET A 719 -31.83 3.71 -8.33
N CYS A 720 -30.66 4.29 -8.07
CA CYS A 720 -29.50 4.11 -8.95
C CYS A 720 -29.00 2.66 -8.85
N VAL A 721 -28.91 2.00 -9.99
CA VAL A 721 -28.33 0.67 -10.16
C VAL A 721 -27.26 0.74 -11.24
N GLU A 722 -26.28 -0.14 -11.17
CA GLU A 722 -25.26 -0.25 -12.21
C GLU A 722 -25.88 -0.68 -13.55
N ASP A 723 -25.45 -0.03 -14.63
CA ASP A 723 -25.91 -0.27 -16.00
C ASP A 723 -24.86 -1.04 -16.80
N CYS A 724 -24.71 -2.33 -16.49
CA CYS A 724 -23.65 -3.17 -17.03
C CYS A 724 -24.19 -4.27 -17.96
N HIS A 725 -23.31 -4.87 -18.76
CA HIS A 725 -23.67 -6.04 -19.56
C HIS A 725 -24.09 -7.23 -18.67
N PRO A 726 -25.17 -7.99 -19.00
CA PRO A 726 -25.67 -9.10 -18.16
C PRO A 726 -24.65 -10.20 -17.85
N GLU A 727 -23.67 -10.37 -18.74
CA GLU A 727 -22.60 -11.36 -18.61
C GLU A 727 -21.37 -10.84 -17.83
N CYS A 728 -21.38 -9.60 -17.36
CA CYS A 728 -20.34 -9.09 -16.47
C CYS A 728 -20.61 -9.50 -15.01
N ASN A 729 -19.64 -10.13 -14.36
CA ASN A 729 -19.70 -10.40 -12.92
C ASN A 729 -19.45 -9.13 -12.12
N GLY A 730 -20.30 -8.85 -11.13
CA GLY A 730 -20.17 -7.69 -10.24
C GLY A 730 -20.34 -6.31 -10.90
N CYS A 731 -20.73 -6.24 -12.18
CA CYS A 731 -20.81 -5.00 -12.96
C CYS A 731 -19.51 -4.17 -12.90
N ILE A 732 -18.35 -4.77 -13.15
CA ILE A 732 -17.08 -4.02 -13.17
C ILE A 732 -16.58 -3.93 -14.62
N PRO A 733 -16.98 -2.91 -15.40
CA PRO A 733 -16.45 -2.73 -16.74
C PRO A 733 -15.01 -2.19 -16.70
N LYS A 734 -14.26 -2.38 -17.80
CA LYS A 734 -12.93 -1.80 -18.02
C LYS A 734 -13.05 -0.28 -18.17
N SER A 735 -14.07 0.15 -18.92
CA SER A 735 -14.43 1.55 -19.14
C SER A 735 -15.70 1.90 -18.34
N PRO A 736 -15.74 3.00 -17.57
CA PRO A 736 -16.94 3.40 -16.82
C PRO A 736 -18.21 3.43 -17.69
N GLY A 737 -19.28 2.80 -17.21
CA GLY A 737 -20.58 2.76 -17.89
C GLY A 737 -20.67 1.90 -19.15
N SER A 738 -19.65 1.09 -19.45
CA SER A 738 -19.71 0.21 -20.63
C SER A 738 -20.72 -0.93 -20.51
N LYS A 739 -21.42 -1.17 -21.61
CA LYS A 739 -22.33 -2.31 -21.83
C LYS A 739 -21.78 -3.35 -22.79
N LEU A 740 -20.50 -3.24 -23.16
CA LEU A 740 -19.88 -4.20 -24.06
C LEU A 740 -19.48 -5.45 -23.28
N ASP A 741 -19.86 -6.61 -23.79
CA ASP A 741 -19.44 -7.91 -23.27
C ASP A 741 -17.92 -8.15 -23.36
N THR A 742 -17.23 -7.39 -24.20
CA THR A 742 -15.77 -7.35 -24.33
C THR A 742 -15.07 -6.44 -23.31
N GLU A 743 -15.84 -5.57 -22.66
CA GLU A 743 -15.33 -4.63 -21.66
C GLU A 743 -15.65 -5.08 -20.24
N CYS A 744 -16.22 -6.27 -20.03
CA CYS A 744 -16.29 -6.87 -18.70
C CYS A 744 -14.88 -7.20 -18.17
N ARG A 745 -14.58 -6.82 -16.92
CA ARG A 745 -13.33 -7.28 -16.26
C ARG A 745 -13.41 -8.75 -15.84
N LEU A 746 -14.58 -9.21 -15.42
CA LEU A 746 -14.84 -10.60 -15.05
C LEU A 746 -16.13 -11.08 -15.71
N CYS A 747 -16.10 -12.26 -16.31
CA CYS A 747 -17.29 -12.89 -16.86
C CYS A 747 -18.09 -13.58 -15.77
N LYS A 748 -19.41 -13.43 -15.81
CA LYS A 748 -20.36 -14.07 -14.90
C LYS A 748 -20.44 -15.58 -15.13
N HIS A 749 -20.45 -15.99 -16.40
CA HIS A 749 -20.49 -17.40 -16.79
C HIS A 749 -19.19 -17.82 -17.48
N PHE A 750 -19.02 -17.48 -18.76
CA PHE A 750 -17.86 -17.92 -19.53
C PHE A 750 -17.17 -16.79 -20.28
N SER A 751 -15.88 -16.97 -20.56
CA SER A 751 -15.04 -16.05 -21.34
C SER A 751 -14.56 -16.69 -22.64
N VAL A 752 -14.62 -15.93 -23.74
CA VAL A 752 -14.15 -16.33 -25.07
C VAL A 752 -13.13 -15.32 -25.57
N ARG A 753 -11.95 -15.78 -25.98
CA ARG A 753 -10.96 -14.92 -26.65
C ARG A 753 -11.36 -14.70 -28.11
N LYS A 754 -11.44 -13.44 -28.55
CA LYS A 754 -11.71 -13.01 -29.92
C LYS A 754 -10.41 -12.88 -30.72
N ASP A 755 -10.58 -12.78 -32.03
CA ASP A 755 -9.49 -12.74 -33.01
C ASP A 755 -8.61 -11.47 -32.88
N ASP A 756 -9.19 -10.37 -32.39
CA ASP A 756 -8.49 -9.12 -32.05
C ASP A 756 -7.73 -9.19 -30.71
N GLY A 757 -7.69 -10.36 -30.06
CA GLY A 757 -7.07 -10.57 -28.76
C GLY A 757 -7.92 -10.15 -27.56
N SER A 758 -9.11 -9.55 -27.77
CA SER A 758 -10.03 -9.18 -26.69
C SER A 758 -10.75 -10.39 -26.09
N THR A 759 -11.25 -10.25 -24.86
CA THR A 759 -12.02 -11.31 -24.16
C THR A 759 -13.48 -10.89 -24.11
N GLN A 760 -14.37 -11.71 -24.63
CA GLN A 760 -15.82 -11.53 -24.62
C GLN A 760 -16.48 -12.42 -23.56
N CYS A 761 -17.38 -11.87 -22.76
CA CYS A 761 -18.18 -12.64 -21.82
C CYS A 761 -19.48 -13.16 -22.44
N VAL A 762 -19.75 -14.45 -22.26
CA VAL A 762 -20.89 -15.13 -22.88
C VAL A 762 -21.60 -16.05 -21.89
N ALA A 763 -22.91 -16.23 -22.09
CA ALA A 763 -23.74 -17.08 -21.25
C ALA A 763 -23.46 -18.59 -21.44
N ALA A 764 -22.98 -18.99 -22.62
CA ALA A 764 -22.64 -20.36 -22.98
C ALA A 764 -21.46 -20.40 -23.96
N CYS A 765 -20.65 -21.46 -23.92
CA CYS A 765 -19.56 -21.61 -24.89
C CYS A 765 -20.11 -21.79 -26.32
N PRO A 766 -19.54 -21.08 -27.31
CA PRO A 766 -19.90 -21.26 -28.72
C PRO A 766 -19.63 -22.68 -29.21
N ALA A 767 -20.33 -23.10 -30.28
CA ALA A 767 -20.15 -24.42 -30.89
C ALA A 767 -18.68 -24.69 -31.26
N GLY A 768 -18.17 -25.90 -30.94
CA GLY A 768 -16.75 -26.28 -31.12
C GLY A 768 -15.81 -25.84 -30.00
N LYS A 769 -16.34 -25.24 -28.93
CA LYS A 769 -15.60 -24.88 -27.71
C LYS A 769 -16.22 -25.54 -26.47
N LYS A 770 -15.39 -25.97 -25.52
CA LYS A 770 -15.77 -26.55 -24.23
C LYS A 770 -15.26 -25.72 -23.06
N VAL A 771 -15.80 -25.95 -21.87
CA VAL A 771 -15.36 -25.27 -20.64
C VAL A 771 -14.00 -25.82 -20.20
N ALA A 772 -13.05 -24.93 -19.94
CA ALA A 772 -11.74 -25.27 -19.42
C ALA A 772 -11.80 -25.75 -17.96
N PRO A 773 -10.74 -26.43 -17.45
CA PRO A 773 -10.72 -26.91 -16.06
C PRO A 773 -10.90 -25.82 -14.99
N ASN A 774 -10.65 -24.56 -15.33
CA ASN A 774 -10.89 -23.40 -14.44
C ASN A 774 -12.39 -23.06 -14.28
N GLY A 775 -13.28 -23.71 -15.04
CA GLY A 775 -14.73 -23.55 -14.97
C GLY A 775 -15.31 -22.31 -15.65
N VAL A 776 -14.47 -21.40 -16.16
CA VAL A 776 -14.91 -20.06 -16.61
C VAL A 776 -14.44 -19.74 -18.03
N THR A 777 -13.41 -20.40 -18.58
CA THR A 777 -12.90 -20.09 -19.92
C THR A 777 -13.41 -21.08 -20.97
N CYS A 778 -13.87 -20.59 -22.12
CA CYS A 778 -14.18 -21.43 -23.27
C CYS A 778 -12.92 -21.69 -24.10
N ILE A 779 -12.48 -22.93 -24.13
CA ILE A 779 -11.34 -23.42 -24.93
C ILE A 779 -11.85 -24.27 -26.09
N CYS A 780 -11.03 -24.47 -27.13
CA CYS A 780 -11.38 -25.37 -28.22
C CYS A 780 -11.65 -26.79 -27.69
N GLU A 781 -12.61 -27.47 -28.31
CA GLU A 781 -13.02 -28.83 -27.92
C GLU A 781 -11.86 -29.84 -28.10
N ASP A 782 -11.11 -29.71 -29.20
CA ASP A 782 -9.99 -30.58 -29.56
C ASP A 782 -8.63 -29.87 -29.43
N TYR A 783 -8.23 -29.05 -30.43
CA TYR A 783 -6.97 -28.30 -30.42
C TYR A 783 -7.17 -26.85 -30.87
N SER A 784 -6.25 -25.96 -30.51
CA SER A 784 -6.26 -24.54 -30.91
C SER A 784 -4.94 -24.14 -31.58
N VAL A 785 -5.01 -23.46 -32.73
CA VAL A 785 -3.85 -22.90 -33.44
C VAL A 785 -3.96 -21.38 -33.39
N ARG A 786 -2.84 -20.70 -33.09
CA ARG A 786 -2.78 -19.25 -33.09
C ARG A 786 -2.21 -18.78 -34.44
N ASN A 787 -2.98 -17.98 -35.16
CA ASN A 787 -2.57 -17.43 -36.45
C ASN A 787 -1.66 -16.21 -36.26
N ASP A 788 -0.95 -15.82 -37.32
CA ASP A 788 0.00 -14.70 -37.32
C ASP A 788 -0.65 -13.33 -37.02
N ASP A 789 -1.97 -13.21 -37.21
CA ASP A 789 -2.77 -12.04 -36.86
C ASP A 789 -3.21 -12.00 -35.38
N GLY A 790 -2.88 -13.03 -34.60
CA GLY A 790 -3.24 -13.17 -33.20
C GLY A 790 -4.54 -13.95 -32.94
N SER A 791 -5.29 -14.31 -33.99
CA SER A 791 -6.55 -15.05 -33.89
C SER A 791 -6.35 -16.52 -33.48
N THR A 792 -7.36 -17.12 -32.83
CA THR A 792 -7.29 -18.52 -32.35
C THR A 792 -8.29 -19.39 -33.10
N GLN A 793 -7.80 -20.29 -33.95
CA GLN A 793 -8.61 -21.22 -34.71
C GLN A 793 -8.72 -22.57 -33.99
N CYS A 794 -9.94 -23.06 -33.80
CA CYS A 794 -10.17 -24.43 -33.32
C CYS A 794 -9.98 -25.43 -34.46
N VAL A 795 -9.14 -26.43 -34.24
CA VAL A 795 -8.82 -27.49 -35.22
C VAL A 795 -9.01 -28.86 -34.57
N SER A 796 -9.43 -29.84 -35.35
CA SER A 796 -9.64 -31.22 -34.88
C SER A 796 -8.33 -32.00 -34.69
N ALA A 797 -7.21 -31.50 -35.21
CA ALA A 797 -5.87 -32.10 -35.05
C ALA A 797 -4.76 -31.04 -35.12
N CYS A 798 -3.71 -31.21 -34.32
CA CYS A 798 -2.58 -30.29 -34.30
C CYS A 798 -1.68 -30.41 -35.55
N PRO A 799 -1.29 -29.31 -36.22
CA PRO A 799 -0.38 -29.35 -37.38
C PRO A 799 1.06 -29.72 -36.95
N VAL A 800 1.33 -31.01 -36.81
CA VAL A 800 2.59 -31.55 -36.22
C VAL A 800 3.87 -31.16 -36.97
N THR A 801 3.79 -30.65 -38.19
CA THR A 801 4.94 -30.21 -38.98
C THR A 801 5.46 -28.85 -38.52
N THR A 802 4.57 -27.89 -38.28
CA THR A 802 4.90 -26.49 -37.93
C THR A 802 4.70 -26.17 -36.46
N HIS A 803 3.82 -26.90 -35.78
CA HIS A 803 3.42 -26.65 -34.40
C HIS A 803 3.60 -27.91 -33.53
N GLN A 804 3.67 -27.71 -32.22
CA GLN A 804 3.70 -28.78 -31.21
C GLN A 804 2.63 -28.52 -30.16
N VAL A 805 2.10 -29.60 -29.58
CA VAL A 805 1.12 -29.47 -28.50
C VAL A 805 1.82 -28.92 -27.25
N ALA A 806 1.31 -27.81 -26.74
CA ALA A 806 1.78 -27.12 -25.55
C ALA A 806 1.56 -27.98 -24.28
N THR A 807 2.07 -27.49 -23.16
CA THR A 807 1.93 -28.16 -21.86
C THR A 807 0.48 -28.32 -21.39
N ASP A 808 -0.45 -27.53 -21.91
CA ASP A 808 -1.87 -27.61 -21.57
C ASP A 808 -2.61 -28.76 -22.29
N GLY A 809 -1.98 -29.41 -23.27
CA GLY A 809 -2.55 -30.52 -24.02
C GLY A 809 -3.57 -30.14 -25.11
N VAL A 810 -3.86 -28.84 -25.29
CA VAL A 810 -4.94 -28.34 -26.17
C VAL A 810 -4.44 -27.24 -27.12
N THR A 811 -3.33 -26.58 -26.82
CA THR A 811 -2.77 -25.50 -27.65
C THR A 811 -1.69 -26.02 -28.58
N CYS A 812 -1.73 -25.64 -29.85
CA CYS A 812 -0.68 -25.87 -30.84
C CYS A 812 0.22 -24.65 -30.92
N GLU A 813 1.39 -24.72 -30.31
CA GLU A 813 2.39 -23.65 -30.32
C GLU A 813 3.38 -23.83 -31.48
N PRO A 814 3.86 -22.73 -32.10
CA PRO A 814 4.91 -22.82 -33.11
C PRO A 814 6.14 -23.51 -32.55
N LYS A 815 6.75 -24.41 -33.32
CA LYS A 815 8.04 -25.00 -32.91
C LYS A 815 9.12 -23.91 -32.95
N LEU A 816 9.51 -23.40 -31.78
CA LEU A 816 10.58 -22.41 -31.65
C LEU A 816 11.92 -23.00 -32.13
N LYS A 817 12.52 -22.38 -33.16
CA LYS A 817 13.82 -22.78 -33.71
C LYS A 817 14.96 -22.11 -32.92
N LYS A 818 16.02 -22.89 -32.63
CA LYS A 818 17.27 -22.40 -32.01
C LYS A 818 18.24 -21.75 -33.01
N TRP A 819 17.88 -21.75 -34.29
CA TRP A 819 18.68 -21.30 -35.42
C TRP A 819 17.93 -20.25 -36.23
N ARG A 820 18.68 -19.41 -36.93
CA ARG A 820 18.15 -18.32 -37.75
C ARG A 820 17.97 -18.79 -39.19
N ASP A 821 16.97 -18.24 -39.87
CA ASP A 821 16.71 -18.57 -41.28
C ASP A 821 17.74 -17.94 -42.24
N ASP A 822 18.59 -17.00 -41.76
CA ASP A 822 19.67 -16.35 -42.53
C ASP A 822 21.02 -17.08 -42.45
N ASP A 823 21.05 -18.31 -41.94
CA ASP A 823 22.25 -19.15 -41.73
C ASP A 823 23.34 -18.47 -40.86
N ARG A 824 22.99 -17.45 -40.07
CA ARG A 824 23.92 -16.83 -39.11
C ARG A 824 23.88 -17.53 -37.77
N CYS A 825 25.05 -17.66 -37.14
CA CYS A 825 25.23 -18.36 -35.88
C CYS A 825 26.31 -17.69 -35.02
N GLY A 826 26.36 -18.05 -33.74
CA GLY A 826 27.38 -17.54 -32.80
C GLY A 826 26.88 -16.39 -31.91
N PRO A 827 27.77 -15.86 -31.05
CA PRO A 827 27.40 -14.90 -30.01
C PRO A 827 26.84 -13.57 -30.53
N SER A 828 27.29 -13.11 -31.70
CA SER A 828 26.79 -11.89 -32.35
C SER A 828 25.45 -12.06 -33.05
N TYR A 829 24.94 -13.29 -33.18
CA TYR A 829 23.73 -13.62 -33.95
C TYR A 829 22.83 -14.53 -33.13
N THR A 830 22.23 -13.98 -32.08
CA THR A 830 21.36 -14.70 -31.15
C THR A 830 19.97 -14.96 -31.74
N THR A 831 19.23 -15.86 -31.10
CA THR A 831 17.79 -16.04 -31.29
C THR A 831 17.11 -15.92 -29.93
N PRO A 832 15.79 -15.65 -29.88
CA PRO A 832 15.04 -15.61 -28.62
C PRO A 832 15.16 -16.89 -27.77
N THR A 833 15.54 -18.03 -28.39
CA THR A 833 15.66 -19.33 -27.70
C THR A 833 17.08 -19.89 -27.64
N ALA A 834 18.08 -19.17 -28.16
CA ALA A 834 19.48 -19.57 -28.09
C ALA A 834 20.44 -18.36 -28.18
N ASN A 835 21.25 -18.20 -27.14
CA ASN A 835 22.40 -17.29 -27.08
C ASN A 835 23.65 -18.09 -26.63
N PRO A 836 24.64 -18.33 -27.51
CA PRO A 836 24.74 -17.90 -28.91
C PRO A 836 23.72 -18.60 -29.83
N GLY A 837 23.39 -17.97 -30.97
CA GLY A 837 22.52 -18.58 -31.98
C GLY A 837 23.17 -19.82 -32.61
N GLN A 838 22.36 -20.82 -32.96
CA GLN A 838 22.82 -22.14 -33.38
C GLN A 838 22.59 -22.38 -34.89
N CYS A 839 23.22 -23.43 -35.43
CA CYS A 839 22.87 -23.96 -36.74
C CYS A 839 21.89 -25.13 -36.59
N ASP A 840 21.03 -25.34 -37.59
CA ASP A 840 20.11 -26.48 -37.58
C ASP A 840 20.91 -27.79 -37.63
N PRO A 841 20.87 -28.61 -36.58
CA PRO A 841 21.66 -29.84 -36.48
C PRO A 841 21.23 -30.92 -37.48
N ASN A 842 20.03 -30.82 -38.05
CA ASN A 842 19.49 -31.78 -39.03
C ASN A 842 19.56 -31.25 -40.47
N SER A 843 20.07 -30.04 -40.68
CA SER A 843 20.22 -29.45 -42.01
C SER A 843 21.49 -29.90 -42.72
N ALA A 844 21.60 -29.53 -44.00
CA ALA A 844 22.85 -29.67 -44.77
C ALA A 844 24.00 -28.79 -44.25
N LYS A 845 23.76 -27.86 -43.31
CA LYS A 845 24.73 -26.87 -42.80
C LYS A 845 24.79 -26.84 -41.26
N PRO A 846 25.15 -27.95 -40.59
CA PRO A 846 24.92 -28.09 -39.15
C PRO A 846 26.01 -27.50 -38.26
N CYS A 847 27.08 -26.95 -38.84
CA CYS A 847 28.23 -26.43 -38.10
C CYS A 847 28.35 -24.92 -38.19
N CYS A 848 28.67 -24.26 -37.08
CA CYS A 848 28.96 -22.84 -37.03
C CYS A 848 30.46 -22.55 -37.15
N SER A 849 30.84 -21.78 -38.16
CA SER A 849 32.20 -21.31 -38.38
C SER A 849 32.63 -20.22 -37.40
N SER A 850 33.95 -19.95 -37.34
CA SER A 850 34.51 -18.82 -36.59
C SER A 850 34.00 -17.45 -37.04
N LEU A 851 33.44 -17.34 -38.25
CA LEU A 851 32.89 -16.10 -38.82
C LEU A 851 31.37 -15.97 -38.59
N GLY A 852 30.75 -16.90 -37.86
CA GLY A 852 29.33 -16.85 -37.53
C GLY A 852 28.40 -17.22 -38.68
N TRP A 853 28.80 -18.20 -39.48
CA TRP A 853 28.02 -18.77 -40.58
C TRP A 853 27.82 -20.28 -40.41
N CYS A 854 26.63 -20.75 -40.74
CA CYS A 854 26.27 -22.16 -40.79
C CYS A 854 26.78 -22.81 -42.09
N GLY A 855 27.43 -23.96 -41.97
CA GLY A 855 27.94 -24.75 -43.08
C GLY A 855 28.30 -26.17 -42.68
N ASN A 856 28.90 -26.93 -43.59
CA ASN A 856 29.27 -28.34 -43.38
C ASN A 856 30.72 -28.67 -43.77
N THR A 857 31.52 -27.66 -44.13
CA THR A 857 32.92 -27.88 -44.51
C THR A 857 33.84 -27.96 -43.29
N VAL A 858 35.06 -28.44 -43.47
CA VAL A 858 36.10 -28.50 -42.42
C VAL A 858 36.26 -27.15 -41.71
N ARG A 859 36.29 -26.02 -42.45
CA ARG A 859 36.36 -24.67 -41.88
C ARG A 859 35.15 -24.27 -41.01
N HIS A 860 34.00 -24.91 -41.20
CA HIS A 860 32.80 -24.69 -40.40
C HIS A 860 32.74 -25.61 -39.18
N CYS A 861 33.25 -26.84 -39.28
CA CYS A 861 33.07 -27.86 -38.23
C CYS A 861 34.30 -28.05 -37.32
N THR A 862 35.53 -27.88 -37.81
CA THR A 862 36.73 -28.41 -37.13
C THR A 862 37.69 -27.34 -36.58
N CYS A 863 37.38 -26.05 -36.67
CA CYS A 863 38.24 -25.01 -36.11
C CYS A 863 38.17 -24.93 -34.57
N ALA A 864 39.14 -24.23 -33.95
CA ALA A 864 39.25 -24.09 -32.49
C ALA A 864 38.06 -23.38 -31.82
N VAL A 865 37.29 -22.60 -32.56
CA VAL A 865 36.06 -21.92 -32.07
C VAL A 865 34.78 -22.39 -32.77
N CYS A 866 34.91 -23.31 -33.73
CA CYS A 866 33.79 -23.86 -34.48
C CYS A 866 32.95 -24.77 -33.61
N ARG A 867 31.65 -24.82 -33.88
CA ARG A 867 30.71 -25.69 -33.16
C ARG A 867 29.90 -26.53 -34.12
N ASP A 868 30.03 -27.84 -33.99
CA ASP A 868 29.15 -28.80 -34.66
C ASP A 868 27.93 -29.06 -33.78
N TYR A 869 26.73 -28.78 -34.29
CA TYR A 869 25.49 -28.98 -33.54
C TYR A 869 24.90 -30.38 -33.73
N ARG A 870 25.49 -31.25 -34.55
CA ARG A 870 25.02 -32.63 -34.76
C ARG A 870 25.10 -33.47 -33.49
N TRP A 871 24.05 -34.23 -33.24
CA TRP A 871 24.06 -35.26 -32.22
C TRP A 871 24.61 -36.55 -32.81
N LEU A 872 25.54 -37.18 -32.10
CA LEU A 872 26.07 -38.48 -32.51
C LEU A 872 24.93 -39.49 -32.59
N LYS A 873 24.95 -40.32 -33.64
CA LYS A 873 23.99 -41.41 -33.79
C LYS A 873 24.23 -42.39 -32.63
N ARG A 874 23.20 -42.61 -31.81
CA ARG A 874 23.28 -43.53 -30.68
C ARG A 874 23.65 -44.93 -31.17
N ASP A 875 24.56 -45.57 -30.47
CA ASP A 875 24.91 -46.97 -30.68
C ASP A 875 24.97 -47.68 -29.32
N SER A 876 24.08 -48.64 -29.11
CA SER A 876 24.06 -49.46 -27.89
C SER A 876 25.34 -50.28 -27.72
N SER A 877 26.11 -50.54 -28.78
CA SER A 877 27.38 -51.26 -28.69
C SER A 877 28.48 -50.49 -27.96
N TRP A 878 28.31 -49.17 -27.77
CA TRP A 878 29.28 -48.37 -27.03
C TRP A 878 29.33 -48.69 -25.54
N VAL A 879 28.27 -49.25 -24.97
CA VAL A 879 28.24 -49.60 -23.54
C VAL A 879 29.12 -50.83 -23.30
N VAL A 880 30.27 -50.60 -22.67
CA VAL A 880 31.21 -51.67 -22.33
C VAL A 880 31.06 -52.15 -20.88
N GLU A 881 30.66 -51.27 -19.96
CA GLU A 881 30.48 -51.60 -18.54
C GLU A 881 29.50 -50.63 -17.87
N SER A 882 28.78 -51.07 -16.83
CA SER A 882 27.93 -50.20 -16.03
C SER A 882 27.83 -50.65 -14.57
N ALA A 883 27.48 -49.72 -13.68
CA ALA A 883 27.29 -50.00 -12.26
C ALA A 883 26.02 -50.83 -12.00
N GLY A 884 26.07 -51.67 -10.95
CA GLY A 884 24.95 -52.48 -10.51
C GLY A 884 24.61 -53.65 -11.44
N THR A 885 23.56 -54.40 -11.09
CA THR A 885 23.06 -55.49 -11.94
C THR A 885 21.76 -55.06 -12.63
N PRO A 886 21.56 -55.36 -13.92
CA PRO A 886 20.37 -54.91 -14.63
C PRO A 886 19.10 -55.57 -14.11
N TRP A 887 18.02 -54.79 -13.98
CA TRP A 887 16.70 -55.34 -13.67
C TRP A 887 16.13 -56.11 -14.86
N VAL A 888 15.53 -57.27 -14.61
CA VAL A 888 14.88 -58.09 -15.64
C VAL A 888 13.40 -58.24 -15.31
N ASN A 889 12.53 -57.86 -16.25
CA ASN A 889 11.08 -58.03 -16.11
C ASN A 889 10.48 -58.48 -17.44
N ASN A 890 9.64 -59.52 -17.43
CA ASN A 890 9.00 -60.08 -18.63
C ASN A 890 9.97 -60.34 -19.81
N ARG A 891 11.15 -60.89 -19.53
CA ARG A 891 12.24 -61.14 -20.51
C ARG A 891 12.87 -59.88 -21.14
N VAL A 892 12.53 -58.68 -20.64
CA VAL A 892 13.22 -57.43 -21.01
C VAL A 892 14.26 -57.11 -19.94
N THR A 893 15.51 -56.96 -20.37
CA THR A 893 16.65 -56.55 -19.52
C THR A 893 16.81 -55.03 -19.58
N TYR A 894 16.76 -54.36 -18.43
CA TYR A 894 16.87 -52.89 -18.28
C TYR A 894 18.32 -52.50 -17.94
N ASP A 895 19.26 -52.92 -18.79
CA ASP A 895 20.68 -52.62 -18.67
C ASP A 895 21.04 -51.21 -19.20
N ALA A 896 22.31 -50.84 -19.10
CA ALA A 896 22.78 -49.53 -19.55
C ALA A 896 22.67 -49.35 -21.08
N THR A 897 22.54 -50.43 -21.87
CA THR A 897 22.35 -50.31 -23.33
C THR A 897 21.04 -49.60 -23.69
N LYS A 898 20.07 -49.62 -22.77
CA LYS A 898 18.76 -48.96 -22.91
C LYS A 898 18.85 -47.44 -22.99
N VAL A 899 19.94 -46.84 -22.54
CA VAL A 899 20.10 -45.38 -22.67
C VAL A 899 20.53 -44.96 -24.08
N LEU A 900 20.88 -45.90 -24.95
CA LEU A 900 21.35 -45.67 -26.33
C LEU A 900 20.52 -46.41 -27.39
N ASP A 901 19.48 -47.14 -27.01
CA ASP A 901 18.67 -47.92 -27.97
C ASP A 901 17.64 -47.09 -28.74
N GLY A 902 17.42 -45.86 -28.29
CA GLY A 902 16.49 -44.91 -28.88
C GLY A 902 15.02 -45.16 -28.63
N ASN A 903 14.70 -46.06 -27.71
CA ASN A 903 13.35 -46.36 -27.27
C ASN A 903 13.07 -45.69 -25.91
N THR A 904 12.34 -44.57 -25.94
CA THR A 904 11.95 -43.83 -24.71
C THR A 904 10.96 -44.58 -23.79
N GLY A 905 10.50 -45.77 -24.20
CA GLY A 905 9.72 -46.70 -23.38
C GLY A 905 10.58 -47.59 -22.47
N THR A 906 11.87 -47.72 -22.76
CA THR A 906 12.86 -48.46 -21.94
C THR A 906 13.72 -47.50 -21.12
N TYR A 907 14.45 -48.03 -20.14
CA TYR A 907 15.34 -47.25 -19.27
C TYR A 907 16.41 -48.14 -18.65
N TRP A 908 17.49 -47.52 -18.18
CA TRP A 908 18.50 -48.17 -17.36
C TRP A 908 18.02 -48.26 -15.91
N ASN A 909 18.10 -49.45 -15.32
CA ASN A 909 17.75 -49.69 -13.91
C ASN A 909 18.84 -50.56 -13.23
N PRO A 910 19.85 -49.92 -12.61
CA PRO A 910 20.97 -50.62 -11.98
C PRO A 910 20.62 -51.05 -10.54
N MET A 911 20.12 -52.28 -10.40
CA MET A 911 19.78 -52.91 -9.11
C MET A 911 21.01 -53.31 -8.31
N HIS A 912 20.81 -53.74 -7.07
CA HIS A 912 21.85 -54.08 -6.09
C HIS A 912 22.84 -52.94 -5.80
N THR A 913 22.39 -51.71 -6.01
CA THR A 913 23.06 -50.50 -5.55
C THR A 913 22.28 -50.00 -4.34
N GLY A 914 22.96 -49.73 -3.23
CA GLY A 914 22.31 -49.22 -2.02
C GLY A 914 21.66 -47.85 -2.27
N ARG A 915 20.71 -47.46 -1.43
CA ARG A 915 20.20 -46.08 -1.43
C ARG A 915 21.37 -45.13 -1.15
N TYR A 916 21.44 -44.02 -1.90
CA TYR A 916 22.52 -43.04 -1.88
C TYR A 916 23.88 -43.59 -2.34
N PHE A 917 23.89 -44.60 -3.22
CA PHE A 917 25.13 -45.12 -3.81
C PHE A 917 25.97 -44.03 -4.51
N ASN A 918 25.33 -43.01 -5.11
CA ASN A 918 25.95 -41.77 -5.61
C ASN A 918 27.17 -41.98 -6.54
N ASN A 919 27.24 -43.15 -7.17
CA ASN A 919 28.33 -43.55 -8.05
C ASN A 919 27.82 -44.52 -9.14
N TRP A 920 26.60 -44.32 -9.62
CA TRP A 920 26.06 -45.13 -10.71
C TRP A 920 26.70 -44.68 -12.02
N TYR A 921 27.46 -45.55 -12.68
CA TYR A 921 28.20 -45.20 -13.88
C TYR A 921 27.87 -46.06 -15.10
N ILE A 922 28.11 -45.48 -16.28
CA ILE A 922 28.16 -46.17 -17.58
C ILE A 922 29.51 -45.84 -18.21
N ILE A 923 30.28 -46.85 -18.60
CA ILE A 923 31.51 -46.72 -19.37
C ILE A 923 31.19 -46.96 -20.84
N LEU A 924 31.68 -46.07 -21.68
CA LEU A 924 31.42 -46.00 -23.10
C LEU A 924 32.74 -46.08 -23.89
N ASP A 925 32.79 -46.95 -24.87
CA ASP A 925 33.80 -47.01 -25.92
C ASP A 925 33.17 -46.53 -27.23
N LEU A 926 33.57 -45.35 -27.70
CA LEU A 926 33.00 -44.75 -28.92
C LEU A 926 33.67 -45.26 -30.21
N ALA A 927 34.52 -46.30 -30.13
CA ALA A 927 35.28 -46.94 -31.21
C ALA A 927 36.31 -46.07 -31.95
N ALA A 928 36.25 -44.74 -31.76
CA ALA A 928 37.24 -43.77 -32.22
C ALA A 928 37.25 -42.55 -31.29
N PRO A 929 38.34 -41.76 -31.25
CA PRO A 929 38.37 -40.51 -30.50
C PRO A 929 37.30 -39.54 -30.98
N HIS A 930 36.41 -39.13 -30.08
CA HIS A 930 35.38 -38.13 -30.36
C HIS A 930 35.61 -36.88 -29.52
N THR A 931 35.43 -35.71 -30.15
CA THR A 931 35.33 -34.44 -29.43
C THR A 931 33.88 -34.22 -29.01
N LEU A 932 33.60 -34.29 -27.70
CA LEU A 932 32.26 -34.05 -27.15
C LEU A 932 32.12 -32.63 -26.59
N THR A 933 30.96 -32.02 -26.81
CA THR A 933 30.67 -30.62 -26.42
C THR A 933 29.37 -30.43 -25.64
N ARG A 934 28.41 -31.35 -25.80
CA ARG A 934 27.20 -31.43 -24.98
C ARG A 934 26.82 -32.87 -24.71
N ILE A 935 26.04 -33.02 -23.66
CA ILE A 935 25.38 -34.25 -23.26
C ILE A 935 23.91 -33.95 -23.02
N ALA A 936 23.01 -34.86 -23.39
CA ALA A 936 21.61 -34.76 -23.05
C ALA A 936 21.15 -36.02 -22.33
N ILE A 937 20.26 -35.84 -21.35
CA ILE A 937 19.62 -36.93 -20.62
C ILE A 937 18.11 -36.79 -20.65
N ASN A 938 17.43 -37.93 -20.70
CA ASN A 938 16.00 -38.05 -20.46
C ASN A 938 15.77 -38.93 -19.23
N ASN A 939 15.17 -38.37 -18.19
CA ASN A 939 14.75 -39.14 -17.03
C ASN A 939 13.39 -39.81 -17.28
N ARG A 940 12.97 -40.71 -16.37
CA ARG A 940 11.63 -41.27 -16.39
C ARG A 940 10.55 -40.23 -16.06
N GLY A 941 10.89 -39.21 -15.26
CA GLY A 941 10.00 -38.15 -14.83
C GLY A 941 9.34 -38.41 -13.48
N ASP A 942 10.01 -39.18 -12.61
CA ASP A 942 9.56 -39.46 -11.25
C ASP A 942 10.54 -38.88 -10.21
N TYR A 943 10.06 -38.55 -9.02
CA TYR A 943 10.93 -37.89 -8.03
C TYR A 943 12.09 -38.75 -7.54
N ASP A 944 11.89 -40.05 -7.36
CA ASP A 944 12.82 -40.85 -6.57
C ASP A 944 14.07 -41.26 -7.36
N HIS A 945 13.90 -41.51 -8.65
CA HIS A 945 14.91 -42.07 -9.54
C HIS A 945 15.41 -41.06 -10.57
N ASP A 946 14.81 -39.88 -10.68
CA ASP A 946 15.29 -38.81 -11.56
C ASP A 946 16.70 -38.37 -11.10
N VAL A 947 17.62 -38.31 -12.06
CA VAL A 947 18.97 -37.78 -11.87
C VAL A 947 18.87 -36.33 -11.40
N ALA A 948 19.55 -36.00 -10.30
CA ALA A 948 19.66 -34.65 -9.75
C ALA A 948 21.03 -34.03 -10.04
N ALA A 949 22.08 -34.87 -10.05
CA ALA A 949 23.44 -34.46 -10.37
C ALA A 949 24.21 -35.60 -11.04
N PHE A 950 25.10 -35.26 -11.97
CA PHE A 950 26.00 -36.20 -12.63
C PHE A 950 27.32 -35.52 -12.99
N LYS A 951 28.34 -36.33 -13.29
CA LYS A 951 29.61 -35.90 -13.87
C LYS A 951 29.98 -36.74 -15.08
N LEU A 952 30.77 -36.14 -15.97
CA LEU A 952 31.34 -36.80 -17.14
C LEU A 952 32.85 -36.92 -16.95
N GLN A 953 33.40 -38.09 -17.25
CA GLN A 953 34.84 -38.37 -17.20
C GLN A 953 35.33 -38.93 -18.55
N LYS A 954 36.63 -38.81 -18.83
CA LYS A 954 37.27 -39.35 -20.04
C LYS A 954 38.50 -40.19 -19.70
N SER A 955 38.92 -41.05 -20.63
CA SER A 955 40.22 -41.73 -20.58
C SER A 955 40.87 -41.80 -21.97
N GLN A 956 42.19 -41.64 -22.01
CA GLN A 956 42.99 -41.72 -23.25
C GLN A 956 43.43 -43.15 -23.60
N GLY A 957 43.33 -44.09 -22.65
CA GLY A 957 43.73 -45.49 -22.82
C GLY A 957 42.60 -46.44 -22.43
N ASN A 958 42.71 -47.69 -22.90
CA ASN A 958 41.74 -48.74 -22.60
C ASN A 958 41.87 -49.25 -21.15
N SER A 959 41.12 -50.31 -20.81
CA SER A 959 41.16 -50.92 -19.47
C SER A 959 42.55 -51.49 -19.11
N PRO A 960 43.17 -51.10 -17.97
CA PRO A 960 42.61 -50.29 -16.89
C PRO A 960 42.57 -48.79 -17.21
N TYR A 961 41.37 -48.21 -17.19
CA TYR A 961 41.14 -46.82 -17.53
C TYR A 961 41.76 -45.86 -16.51
N ASN A 962 42.35 -44.77 -17.01
CA ASN A 962 42.76 -43.62 -16.19
C ASN A 962 41.73 -42.50 -16.36
N TRP A 963 40.81 -42.34 -15.39
CA TRP A 963 39.67 -41.41 -15.51
C TRP A 963 40.03 -39.98 -15.10
N GLU A 964 39.76 -39.03 -16.00
CA GLU A 964 39.86 -37.59 -15.76
C GLU A 964 38.47 -36.95 -15.75
N ASP A 965 38.15 -36.12 -14.75
CA ASP A 965 36.87 -35.39 -14.68
C ASP A 965 36.81 -34.29 -15.75
N VAL A 966 35.74 -34.26 -16.55
CA VAL A 966 35.51 -33.28 -17.62
C VAL A 966 34.60 -32.14 -17.14
N VAL A 967 33.44 -32.48 -16.58
CA VAL A 967 32.44 -31.51 -16.11
C VAL A 967 31.48 -32.16 -15.11
N SER A 968 30.88 -31.35 -14.23
CA SER A 968 29.84 -31.78 -13.28
C SER A 968 28.62 -30.85 -13.34
N PHE A 969 27.42 -31.41 -13.24
CA PHE A 969 26.15 -30.68 -13.23
C PHE A 969 25.32 -31.06 -12.01
N THR A 970 24.70 -30.07 -11.36
CA THR A 970 23.94 -30.24 -10.10
C THR A 970 22.48 -29.78 -10.16
N ASN A 971 22.06 -29.25 -11.32
CA ASN A 971 20.79 -28.56 -11.55
C ASN A 971 19.91 -29.30 -12.58
N VAL A 972 19.90 -30.63 -12.57
CA VAL A 972 19.01 -31.43 -13.42
C VAL A 972 17.58 -31.28 -12.90
N ILE A 973 16.61 -30.95 -13.77
CA ILE A 973 15.21 -30.71 -13.42
C ILE A 973 14.51 -32.05 -13.14
N LYS A 974 13.78 -32.12 -12.02
CA LYS A 974 12.92 -33.27 -11.60
C LYS A 974 11.53 -33.25 -12.24
N TRP A 975 10.80 -34.36 -12.12
CA TRP A 975 9.39 -34.51 -12.55
C TRP A 975 9.17 -34.32 -14.05
N THR A 976 10.21 -34.58 -14.84
CA THR A 976 10.14 -34.38 -16.28
C THR A 976 10.87 -35.49 -17.01
N SER A 977 10.19 -36.06 -17.99
CA SER A 977 10.78 -36.97 -18.98
C SER A 977 11.28 -36.23 -20.22
N ARG A 978 11.12 -34.90 -20.26
CA ARG A 978 11.62 -34.06 -21.34
C ARG A 978 13.15 -34.12 -21.36
N ARG A 979 13.70 -34.05 -22.57
CA ARG A 979 15.14 -34.01 -22.82
C ARG A 979 15.75 -32.78 -22.16
N GLN A 980 16.83 -32.97 -21.42
CA GLN A 980 17.60 -31.90 -20.78
C GLN A 980 19.02 -31.91 -21.35
N GLU A 981 19.49 -30.76 -21.82
CA GLU A 981 20.79 -30.60 -22.48
C GLU A 981 21.77 -29.85 -21.58
N PHE A 982 22.98 -30.38 -21.45
CA PHE A 982 24.05 -29.85 -20.61
C PHE A 982 25.31 -29.69 -21.47
N GLY A 983 25.97 -28.53 -21.38
CA GLY A 983 27.12 -28.19 -22.19
C GLY A 983 28.14 -27.35 -21.41
N GLY A 984 29.04 -26.68 -22.12
CA GLY A 984 30.08 -25.84 -21.50
C GLY A 984 31.44 -26.55 -21.36
N PHE A 985 31.62 -27.68 -22.03
CA PHE A 985 32.89 -28.40 -22.14
C PHE A 985 33.22 -28.68 -23.61
N ARG A 986 34.48 -28.98 -23.91
CA ARG A 986 34.93 -29.47 -25.22
C ARG A 986 36.18 -30.31 -25.03
N GLU A 987 36.03 -31.63 -25.05
CA GLU A 987 37.12 -32.55 -24.76
C GLU A 987 37.12 -33.71 -25.76
N THR A 988 38.31 -34.24 -26.07
CA THR A 988 38.50 -35.36 -27.00
C THR A 988 38.98 -36.62 -26.28
N ALA A 989 38.27 -37.72 -26.47
CA ALA A 989 38.65 -39.06 -26.00
C ALA A 989 37.86 -40.15 -26.73
N GLU A 990 38.37 -41.37 -26.73
CA GLU A 990 37.67 -42.58 -27.19
C GLU A 990 36.81 -43.17 -26.07
N TYR A 991 37.33 -43.22 -24.84
CA TYR A 991 36.66 -43.79 -23.68
C TYR A 991 36.05 -42.72 -22.79
N TRP A 992 34.77 -42.88 -22.47
CA TRP A 992 33.99 -41.94 -21.67
C TRP A 992 33.29 -42.64 -20.52
N ARG A 993 33.09 -41.93 -19.40
CA ARG A 993 32.33 -42.44 -18.27
C ARG A 993 31.32 -41.41 -17.78
N PHE A 994 30.06 -41.76 -17.87
CA PHE A 994 28.94 -40.98 -17.32
C PHE A 994 28.67 -41.48 -15.90
N VAL A 995 28.69 -40.60 -14.89
CA VAL A 995 28.51 -40.96 -13.48
C VAL A 995 27.39 -40.13 -12.85
N VAL A 996 26.29 -40.77 -12.47
CA VAL A 996 25.24 -40.16 -11.65
C VAL A 996 25.73 -40.06 -10.21
N THR A 997 25.90 -38.83 -9.73
CA THR A 997 26.42 -38.53 -8.39
C THR A 997 25.30 -38.28 -7.38
N ARG A 998 24.06 -38.02 -7.85
CA ARG A 998 22.88 -37.90 -7.00
C ARG A 998 21.59 -38.08 -7.79
N THR A 999 20.61 -38.76 -7.21
CA THR A 999 19.18 -38.72 -7.60
C THR A 999 18.37 -38.01 -6.52
N TYR A 1000 17.17 -37.54 -6.84
CA TYR A 1000 16.36 -36.76 -5.90
C TYR A 1000 15.84 -37.57 -4.70
N GLY A 1001 15.46 -38.83 -4.88
CA GLY A 1001 15.07 -39.75 -3.79
C GLY A 1001 16.21 -40.58 -3.21
N GLY A 1002 17.40 -40.52 -3.84
CA GLY A 1002 18.56 -41.34 -3.49
C GLY A 1002 18.50 -42.78 -4.00
N TYR A 1003 17.48 -43.14 -4.78
CA TYR A 1003 17.38 -44.46 -5.41
C TYR A 1003 18.19 -44.52 -6.71
N GLN A 1004 18.36 -45.73 -7.25
CA GLN A 1004 19.05 -45.94 -8.51
C GLN A 1004 18.40 -45.16 -9.67
N PRO A 1005 19.17 -44.64 -10.64
CA PRO A 1005 18.60 -43.80 -11.68
C PRO A 1005 17.70 -44.59 -12.63
N TYR A 1006 16.58 -43.99 -13.03
CA TYR A 1006 15.76 -44.46 -14.15
C TYR A 1006 15.99 -43.56 -15.36
N LEU A 1007 17.13 -43.79 -16.03
CA LEU A 1007 17.56 -42.99 -17.16
C LEU A 1007 17.08 -43.63 -18.47
N LYS A 1008 16.30 -42.89 -19.25
CA LYS A 1008 15.72 -43.35 -20.52
C LYS A 1008 16.68 -43.21 -21.69
N GLU A 1009 17.31 -42.06 -21.83
CA GLU A 1009 18.17 -41.75 -22.97
C GLU A 1009 19.39 -40.95 -22.55
N LEU A 1010 20.52 -41.24 -23.20
CA LEU A 1010 21.77 -40.50 -23.12
C LEU A 1010 22.18 -40.12 -24.54
N ASN A 1011 22.42 -38.84 -24.81
CA ASN A 1011 22.84 -38.39 -26.14
C ASN A 1011 24.09 -37.53 -26.03
N PHE A 1012 24.97 -37.64 -27.01
CA PHE A 1012 26.21 -36.87 -27.07
C PHE A 1012 26.21 -35.98 -28.31
N GLN A 1013 26.59 -34.71 -28.14
CA GLN A 1013 26.81 -33.77 -29.23
C GLN A 1013 28.31 -33.61 -29.42
N GLY A 1014 28.79 -33.80 -30.64
CA GLY A 1014 30.21 -33.85 -30.92
C GLY A 1014 30.51 -34.36 -32.33
N PHE A 1015 31.79 -34.57 -32.60
CA PHE A 1015 32.26 -35.11 -33.88
C PHE A 1015 33.43 -36.06 -33.67
N GLU A 1016 33.59 -37.01 -34.57
CA GLU A 1016 34.77 -37.88 -34.62
C GLU A 1016 36.01 -37.02 -34.94
N ALA A 1017 37.04 -37.08 -34.10
CA ALA A 1017 38.27 -36.35 -34.32
C ALA A 1017 39.05 -37.06 -35.43
N GLY A 1018 39.06 -36.48 -36.63
CA GLY A 1018 39.78 -37.05 -37.77
C GLY A 1018 41.25 -37.32 -37.44
N THR A 1019 41.71 -38.55 -37.67
CA THR A 1019 43.09 -38.95 -37.45
C THR A 1019 43.97 -38.39 -38.58
N ASN A 1020 44.98 -37.55 -38.26
CA ASN A 1020 45.96 -37.11 -39.25
C ASN A 1020 46.94 -38.26 -39.56
N VAL A 1021 46.56 -39.14 -40.49
CA VAL A 1021 47.37 -40.29 -40.91
C VAL A 1021 48.67 -39.90 -41.62
N ALA A 1022 48.82 -38.63 -42.03
CA ALA A 1022 50.03 -38.13 -42.67
C ALA A 1022 51.04 -37.54 -41.66
N LEU A 1023 50.67 -37.33 -40.39
CA LEU A 1023 51.53 -36.70 -39.38
C LEU A 1023 52.82 -37.50 -39.17
N GLY A 1024 53.97 -36.84 -39.40
CA GLY A 1024 55.30 -37.43 -39.26
C GLY A 1024 55.68 -38.44 -40.35
N MET A 1025 54.85 -38.61 -41.37
CA MET A 1025 55.12 -39.56 -42.47
C MET A 1025 56.16 -39.02 -43.46
N LEU A 1026 56.73 -39.90 -44.29
CA LEU A 1026 57.73 -39.52 -45.27
C LEU A 1026 57.08 -38.73 -46.41
N ALA A 1027 57.40 -37.44 -46.49
CA ALA A 1027 56.94 -36.53 -47.51
C ALA A 1027 58.05 -36.13 -48.48
N PHE A 1028 57.66 -35.94 -49.74
CA PHE A 1028 58.54 -35.64 -50.86
C PHE A 1028 57.94 -34.50 -51.69
N GLN A 1029 58.80 -33.75 -52.37
CA GLN A 1029 58.41 -32.72 -53.32
C GLN A 1029 59.32 -32.76 -54.53
N THR A 1030 58.84 -32.31 -55.68
CA THR A 1030 59.57 -32.32 -56.96
C THR A 1030 60.87 -31.55 -56.88
N THR A 1031 60.84 -30.36 -56.27
CA THR A 1031 62.03 -29.55 -56.01
C THR A 1031 61.92 -28.85 -54.66
N THR A 1032 63.06 -28.49 -54.09
CA THR A 1032 63.13 -27.60 -52.91
C THR A 1032 63.81 -26.32 -53.33
N ARG A 1033 63.19 -25.18 -53.05
CA ARG A 1033 63.80 -23.86 -53.29
C ARG A 1033 64.99 -23.68 -52.32
N PRO A 1034 66.14 -23.10 -52.75
CA PRO A 1034 67.35 -23.04 -51.91
C PRO A 1034 67.18 -22.31 -50.57
N ASP A 1035 66.31 -21.29 -50.54
CA ASP A 1035 65.86 -20.53 -49.38
C ASP A 1035 64.48 -20.99 -48.86
N GLY A 1036 63.98 -22.11 -49.37
CA GLY A 1036 62.65 -22.67 -49.15
C GLY A 1036 62.56 -23.73 -48.04
N GLY A 1037 61.34 -24.10 -47.63
CA GLY A 1037 61.10 -25.17 -46.66
C GLY A 1037 61.00 -26.56 -47.32
N PRO A 1038 61.52 -27.63 -46.70
CA PRO A 1038 61.46 -28.98 -47.25
C PRO A 1038 60.06 -29.62 -47.13
N ALA A 1039 59.77 -30.64 -47.94
CA ALA A 1039 58.49 -31.34 -48.01
C ALA A 1039 57.94 -31.84 -46.66
N ARG A 1040 58.82 -32.22 -45.72
CA ARG A 1040 58.44 -32.72 -44.39
C ARG A 1040 57.65 -31.70 -43.55
N LEU A 1041 57.80 -30.41 -43.82
CA LEU A 1041 57.07 -29.38 -43.08
C LEU A 1041 55.56 -29.43 -43.36
N ALA A 1042 55.14 -29.96 -44.51
CA ALA A 1042 53.72 -30.14 -44.80
C ALA A 1042 53.05 -31.24 -43.96
N VAL A 1043 53.83 -32.05 -43.22
CA VAL A 1043 53.35 -33.18 -42.42
C VAL A 1043 53.90 -33.15 -40.98
N ASP A 1044 54.46 -32.03 -40.53
CA ASP A 1044 55.10 -31.91 -39.22
C ASP A 1044 54.12 -31.57 -38.07
N GLY A 1045 52.85 -31.29 -38.41
CA GLY A 1045 51.81 -30.94 -37.44
C GLY A 1045 51.75 -29.46 -37.07
N ASN A 1046 52.59 -28.60 -37.65
CA ASN A 1046 52.53 -27.15 -37.46
C ASN A 1046 51.55 -26.51 -38.47
N PRO A 1047 50.41 -25.93 -38.02
CA PRO A 1047 49.39 -25.40 -38.93
C PRO A 1047 49.66 -23.96 -39.39
N SER A 1048 50.79 -23.34 -39.05
CA SER A 1048 51.06 -21.95 -39.46
C SER A 1048 51.20 -21.85 -40.98
N THR A 1049 50.45 -20.93 -41.58
CA THR A 1049 50.51 -20.63 -43.01
C THR A 1049 51.43 -19.46 -43.33
N ARG A 1050 52.13 -18.92 -42.32
CA ARG A 1050 53.05 -17.78 -42.50
C ARG A 1050 54.43 -18.29 -42.88
N TRP A 1051 54.90 -17.85 -44.04
CA TRP A 1051 56.26 -18.13 -44.52
C TRP A 1051 57.35 -17.80 -43.48
N THR A 1052 57.19 -16.69 -42.76
CA THR A 1052 58.13 -16.20 -41.74
C THR A 1052 58.35 -17.16 -40.57
N ASP A 1053 57.40 -18.08 -40.35
CA ASP A 1053 57.42 -18.99 -39.21
C ASP A 1053 58.17 -20.30 -39.55
N GLY A 1054 58.69 -20.42 -40.79
CA GLY A 1054 59.45 -21.58 -41.24
C GLY A 1054 58.61 -22.87 -41.33
N SER A 1055 57.29 -22.76 -41.36
CA SER A 1055 56.33 -23.88 -41.32
C SER A 1055 55.88 -24.39 -42.69
N CYS A 1056 56.25 -23.70 -43.78
CA CYS A 1056 55.73 -24.00 -45.12
C CYS A 1056 56.75 -24.79 -45.97
N ALA A 1057 56.30 -25.84 -46.66
CA ALA A 1057 57.08 -26.46 -47.74
C ALA A 1057 57.08 -25.56 -48.99
N HIS A 1058 58.20 -25.48 -49.71
CA HIS A 1058 58.36 -24.55 -50.84
C HIS A 1058 59.18 -25.17 -51.99
N SER A 1059 58.51 -25.39 -53.14
CA SER A 1059 59.14 -25.82 -54.39
C SER A 1059 59.74 -24.66 -55.18
N GLN A 1060 60.62 -24.93 -56.13
CA GLN A 1060 61.03 -23.90 -57.09
C GLN A 1060 59.87 -23.58 -58.04
N GLN A 1061 60.01 -22.49 -58.80
CA GLN A 1061 59.10 -22.20 -59.89
C GLN A 1061 59.38 -23.17 -61.04
N GLU A 1062 58.49 -24.13 -61.25
CA GLU A 1062 58.61 -25.20 -62.25
C GLU A 1062 57.23 -25.56 -62.83
N GLU A 1063 57.21 -26.30 -63.94
CA GLU A 1063 55.95 -26.81 -64.51
C GLU A 1063 55.45 -28.03 -63.73
N ASN A 1064 54.20 -27.98 -63.26
CA ASN A 1064 53.53 -29.02 -62.47
C ASN A 1064 54.28 -29.42 -61.17
N PRO A 1065 54.62 -28.46 -60.29
CA PRO A 1065 55.28 -28.77 -59.02
C PRO A 1065 54.41 -29.74 -58.23
N THR A 1066 55.02 -30.84 -57.76
CA THR A 1066 54.28 -31.95 -57.14
C THR A 1066 54.80 -32.27 -55.75
N TRP A 1067 53.89 -32.42 -54.81
CA TRP A 1067 54.16 -32.94 -53.47
C TRP A 1067 53.48 -34.28 -53.27
N TRP A 1068 54.10 -35.19 -52.52
CA TRP A 1068 53.49 -36.47 -52.16
C TRP A 1068 53.97 -37.00 -50.81
N VAL A 1069 53.15 -37.84 -50.19
CA VAL A 1069 53.43 -38.51 -48.92
C VAL A 1069 53.24 -40.01 -49.07
N ASP A 1070 54.12 -40.77 -48.43
CA ASP A 1070 54.00 -42.22 -48.25
C ASP A 1070 53.29 -42.48 -46.92
N LEU A 1071 52.08 -43.04 -46.97
CA LEU A 1071 51.25 -43.30 -45.80
C LEU A 1071 51.51 -44.69 -45.18
N GLY A 1072 52.46 -45.46 -45.72
CA GLY A 1072 52.85 -46.79 -45.22
C GLY A 1072 51.85 -47.92 -45.45
N GLN A 1073 50.58 -47.61 -45.72
CA GLN A 1073 49.52 -48.55 -46.08
C GLN A 1073 48.44 -47.89 -46.95
N SER A 1074 47.53 -48.69 -47.49
CA SER A 1074 46.44 -48.19 -48.35
C SER A 1074 45.25 -47.72 -47.51
N TYR A 1075 44.72 -46.54 -47.82
CA TYR A 1075 43.54 -45.95 -47.15
C TYR A 1075 42.42 -45.68 -48.16
N ALA A 1076 41.17 -45.90 -47.75
CA ALA A 1076 40.00 -45.47 -48.53
C ALA A 1076 39.82 -43.95 -48.35
N VAL A 1077 39.79 -43.20 -49.45
CA VAL A 1077 39.68 -41.73 -49.43
C VAL A 1077 38.29 -41.32 -49.89
N ASP A 1078 37.48 -40.81 -48.96
CA ASP A 1078 36.23 -40.11 -49.26
C ASP A 1078 36.51 -38.60 -49.43
N ARG A 1079 35.65 -37.88 -50.15
CA ARG A 1079 35.88 -36.57 -50.83
C ARG A 1079 36.35 -35.37 -49.98
N ASN A 1080 36.66 -35.53 -48.70
CA ASN A 1080 37.12 -34.48 -47.79
C ASN A 1080 38.59 -34.68 -47.38
N ILE A 1081 39.50 -34.06 -48.13
CA ILE A 1081 40.92 -33.93 -47.74
C ILE A 1081 41.09 -32.61 -46.95
N PRO A 1082 41.79 -32.58 -45.81
CA PRO A 1082 42.04 -31.34 -45.07
C PRO A 1082 42.88 -30.35 -45.89
N SER A 1083 42.43 -29.10 -45.95
CA SER A 1083 42.96 -28.01 -46.78
C SER A 1083 44.26 -27.36 -46.26
N ASN A 1084 45.15 -28.10 -45.60
CA ASN A 1084 46.39 -27.53 -45.06
C ASN A 1084 47.56 -27.53 -46.07
N ILE A 1085 47.32 -27.91 -47.33
CA ILE A 1085 48.29 -27.69 -48.42
C ILE A 1085 47.79 -26.52 -49.27
N VAL A 1086 48.37 -25.34 -49.03
CA VAL A 1086 48.12 -24.13 -49.82
C VAL A 1086 49.16 -24.05 -50.93
N PHE A 1087 48.75 -24.26 -52.18
CA PHE A 1087 49.55 -23.88 -53.35
C PHE A 1087 49.18 -22.46 -53.76
N SER A 1088 50.16 -21.55 -53.80
CA SER A 1088 49.92 -20.21 -54.33
C SER A 1088 49.80 -20.27 -55.86
N GLU A 1089 48.61 -19.93 -56.36
CA GLU A 1089 48.18 -19.72 -57.75
C GLU A 1089 47.45 -20.89 -58.45
N HIS A 1090 46.13 -20.65 -58.62
CA HIS A 1090 45.12 -21.18 -59.56
C HIS A 1090 44.99 -22.70 -59.83
N SER A 1091 43.80 -23.23 -59.46
CA SER A 1091 43.15 -24.51 -59.83
C SER A 1091 44.02 -25.78 -59.85
N VAL A 1092 43.88 -26.61 -58.80
CA VAL A 1092 44.49 -27.95 -58.67
C VAL A 1092 43.53 -29.03 -59.16
N GLN A 1093 43.99 -29.99 -59.95
CA GLN A 1093 43.30 -31.27 -60.20
C GLN A 1093 43.99 -32.40 -59.42
N TYR A 1094 43.20 -33.24 -58.75
CA TYR A 1094 43.68 -34.36 -57.94
C TYR A 1094 43.81 -35.63 -58.81
N THR A 1095 44.92 -36.36 -58.68
CA THR A 1095 45.05 -37.70 -59.26
C THR A 1095 45.53 -38.67 -58.18
N VAL A 1096 44.68 -39.61 -57.78
CA VAL A 1096 45.02 -40.68 -56.83
C VAL A 1096 45.45 -41.90 -57.66
N ASP A 1097 46.73 -42.28 -57.60
CA ASP A 1097 47.20 -43.53 -58.19
C ASP A 1097 47.21 -44.62 -57.11
N ALA A 1098 46.15 -45.43 -57.10
CA ALA A 1098 45.87 -46.42 -56.05
C ALA A 1098 46.79 -47.65 -56.07
N THR A 1099 47.81 -47.70 -56.92
CA THR A 1099 48.63 -48.91 -57.10
C THR A 1099 49.86 -49.02 -56.19
N ARG A 1100 50.23 -47.99 -55.42
CA ARG A 1100 51.48 -48.01 -54.60
C ARG A 1100 51.45 -47.28 -53.23
N GLY A 1101 50.29 -46.93 -52.66
CA GLY A 1101 50.24 -46.27 -51.34
C GLY A 1101 50.82 -44.84 -51.30
N GLN A 1102 51.03 -44.20 -52.45
CA GLN A 1102 51.53 -42.82 -52.58
C GLN A 1102 50.40 -41.87 -53.02
N MET A 1103 50.26 -40.73 -52.34
CA MET A 1103 49.26 -39.69 -52.71
C MET A 1103 49.96 -38.46 -53.32
N ARG A 1104 49.68 -38.13 -54.59
CA ARG A 1104 50.35 -37.05 -55.35
C ARG A 1104 49.45 -35.84 -55.61
N PHE A 1105 50.00 -34.62 -55.53
CA PHE A 1105 49.30 -33.35 -55.74
C PHE A 1105 50.04 -32.47 -56.76
N GLY A 1106 49.41 -32.01 -57.87
CA GLY A 1106 50.02 -31.12 -58.88
C GLY A 1106 49.03 -30.18 -59.60
N SER A 1107 49.52 -29.09 -60.21
CA SER A 1107 48.72 -28.08 -60.94
C SER A 1107 48.77 -28.26 -62.47
N ARG A 1108 47.72 -27.90 -63.22
CA ARG A 1108 47.64 -27.98 -64.71
C ARG A 1108 47.14 -26.65 -65.29
N ASN A 1109 47.87 -26.02 -66.22
CA ASN A 1109 47.46 -24.76 -66.89
C ASN A 1109 46.43 -25.02 -68.01
N VAL A 1110 45.27 -24.33 -67.98
CA VAL A 1110 44.30 -24.31 -69.09
C VAL A 1110 44.07 -22.85 -69.54
N TYR A 1111 44.56 -22.49 -70.73
CA TYR A 1111 44.24 -21.20 -71.38
C TYR A 1111 42.87 -21.28 -72.08
N LYS A 1112 41.93 -20.37 -71.78
CA LYS A 1112 40.67 -20.18 -72.55
C LYS A 1112 40.69 -18.82 -73.27
N LYS A 1113 40.54 -18.87 -74.60
CA LYS A 1113 40.29 -17.71 -75.50
C LYS A 1113 38.87 -17.16 -75.30
N GLU A 1114 38.74 -15.84 -75.37
CA GLU A 1114 37.47 -15.10 -75.36
C GLU A 1114 36.55 -15.43 -76.55
N GLY A 1115 35.23 -15.38 -76.31
CA GLY A 1115 34.22 -15.38 -77.37
C GLY A 1115 32.78 -15.62 -76.90
N SER A 1116 32.02 -14.52 -76.73
CA SER A 1116 30.59 -14.33 -77.03
C SER A 1116 29.61 -15.53 -76.91
N SER A 1117 28.68 -15.47 -75.95
CA SER A 1117 27.21 -15.41 -76.17
C SER A 1117 26.45 -15.52 -74.84
N LYS A 1118 25.28 -14.86 -74.80
CA LYS A 1118 24.25 -14.98 -73.76
C LYS A 1118 23.68 -16.40 -73.76
N ASP A 1119 23.38 -16.94 -72.58
CA ASP A 1119 22.08 -17.58 -72.26
C ASP A 1119 22.01 -17.98 -70.77
N GLU A 1120 20.77 -18.03 -70.27
CA GLU A 1120 20.30 -18.29 -68.91
C GLU A 1120 20.58 -19.70 -68.36
N LEU A 1121 20.23 -19.88 -67.06
CA LEU A 1121 20.02 -21.10 -66.25
C LEU A 1121 21.21 -21.50 -65.37
N ALA A 1122 21.14 -21.25 -64.05
CA ALA A 1122 20.46 -22.03 -63.00
C ALA A 1122 21.24 -23.29 -62.56
N ALA A 1123 21.49 -23.36 -61.23
CA ALA A 1123 21.84 -24.50 -60.35
C ALA A 1123 22.52 -25.77 -60.93
N ASP A 1124 23.63 -26.23 -60.33
CA ASP A 1124 23.60 -27.34 -59.34
C ASP A 1124 25.00 -27.80 -58.87
N SER A 1125 25.00 -28.32 -57.63
CA SER A 1125 25.96 -29.19 -56.90
C SER A 1125 27.38 -28.71 -56.57
#